data_AF-A0A959I1B9-F1
#
_entry.id   AF-A0A959I1B9-F1
#
_cell.length_a   1.000
_cell.length_b   1.000
_cell.length_c   1.000
_cell.angle_alpha   90.00
_cell.angle_beta   90.00
_cell.angle_gamma   90.00
#
_symmetry.space_group_name_H-M   'P 1'
#
loop_
_entity.id
_entity.type
_entity.pdbx_description
1 polymer ?
#
loop_
_entity_poly.entity_id
_entity_poly.type
_entity_poly.pdbx_seq_one_letter_code
_entity_poly.pdbx_strand_id
1 'polypeptide(L)'
;MSLMLDLAELDDEIVDFPAIPANPIDYETLNLFFRKQGEQVFIEAAGPGGERVEVPTDDLAREGKEISGDTLGAALMPGNVLKIYAGLLQKVAGSGKGLRIQLDFPGAAAPLAHLPWEKARIGGQTIVADPRLSIVRTVSSPIPALPFEASQKPYRILMVLANPQFYLRGGEKKPLHELKLDEDYKRVKEAVQPLVEEGLLELILLQEGEASLENVARIINEKEIHSLFFSGNGVIGRFEDSPEEVRAGYLLFDSPSREAKVISGSQLIQAAGLSREKAGVRMVFLSACHTAYGKNGGEGVAEALLRAGVPSVVAFNTVVFDQVISNFIGAFFAALIEKNSLELAMFAGRKVISETAGIPNASWSDPILFSRVREGKKVFAGELVGKVATYVNDQGKLEVMEQKGGQSAIELFNQLLKSLAGRLEKIGDSENYAIAQNLITKANRELRTNPDLSIDILSDASLHVARALKEEEAERIRIENNRKKQLEAAFARQTLLKKKIQQRSIVLGMAGIMFVLIGVLSAFLDGKAEIGVLGLPLPVVLWSFIGGIGATLYAFVGTQQQVENEPFRLDWLIGRPLVGVIMGCVVYLAVATSISALTSAEVSPGSSYNEGAKPYLLWALAFLGGFSDKFALLLFDNLVGKYTSGGREDISNDSNQNPAATQEPEASIAQNPPAEVEEKKALAPDDNGLVR
;
A
#
# COMPACT_ATOMS: atom_id res chain seq x y z
N MET A 1 7.79 4.21 29.38
CA MET A 1 7.16 3.75 30.63
C MET A 1 5.88 4.56 30.80
N SER A 2 4.76 3.85 30.78
CA SER A 2 3.35 4.26 30.99
C SER A 2 3.05 5.74 31.20
N LEU A 3 2.43 6.34 30.18
CA LEU A 3 1.42 7.40 30.35
C LEU A 3 0.19 6.95 29.55
N MET A 4 -0.31 5.76 29.89
CA MET A 4 -1.74 5.46 29.74
C MET A 4 -2.46 6.36 30.73
N LEU A 5 -2.81 7.57 30.30
CA LEU A 5 -3.84 8.36 30.96
C LEU A 5 -5.17 7.68 30.68
N ASP A 6 -5.95 7.51 31.74
CA ASP A 6 -7.32 7.01 31.73
C ASP A 6 -8.13 7.62 30.57
N LEU A 7 -8.35 6.83 29.52
CA LEU A 7 -9.18 7.16 28.35
C LEU A 7 -10.67 6.80 28.58
N ALA A 8 -11.06 6.61 29.83
CA ALA A 8 -12.41 6.20 30.22
C ALA A 8 -13.17 7.39 30.80
N GLU A 9 -13.65 8.27 29.92
CA GLU A 9 -14.79 9.22 30.05
C GLU A 9 -14.59 10.36 29.04
N LEU A 10 -14.58 10.02 27.75
CA LEU A 10 -14.64 11.02 26.69
C LEU A 10 -16.11 11.18 26.28
N ASP A 11 -16.66 12.35 26.59
CA ASP A 11 -17.93 12.87 26.06
C ASP A 11 -17.77 13.21 24.55
N ASP A 12 -17.21 12.27 23.79
CA ASP A 12 -16.78 12.46 22.41
C ASP A 12 -17.96 12.15 21.47
N GLU A 13 -18.78 13.16 21.26
CA GLU A 13 -19.87 13.17 20.28
C GLU A 13 -19.32 12.81 18.88
N ILE A 14 -19.88 11.77 18.27
CA ILE A 14 -19.49 11.32 16.92
C ILE A 14 -19.81 12.44 15.95
N VAL A 15 -18.78 13.00 15.31
CA VAL A 15 -18.96 14.03 14.27
C VAL A 15 -19.25 13.33 12.94
N ASP A 16 -20.45 13.54 12.41
CA ASP A 16 -20.84 13.05 11.09
C ASP A 16 -20.31 13.97 9.99
N PHE A 17 -19.47 13.42 9.11
CA PHE A 17 -18.96 14.11 7.94
C PHE A 17 -19.72 13.61 6.69
N PRO A 18 -20.49 14.47 6.01
CA PRO A 18 -21.25 14.07 4.82
C PRO A 18 -20.34 13.73 3.64
N ALA A 19 -20.94 13.23 2.55
CA ALA A 19 -20.23 12.95 1.32
C ALA A 19 -19.52 14.20 0.76
N ILE A 20 -18.32 14.01 0.21
CA ILE A 20 -17.57 15.07 -0.47
C ILE A 20 -18.40 15.55 -1.68
N PRO A 21 -18.62 16.87 -1.82
CA PRO A 21 -19.35 17.42 -2.96
C PRO A 21 -18.76 16.99 -4.31
N ALA A 22 -19.63 16.70 -5.28
CA ALA A 22 -19.22 16.31 -6.62
C ALA A 22 -18.46 17.44 -7.34
N ASN A 23 -18.97 18.66 -7.22
CA ASN A 23 -18.40 19.86 -7.82
C ASN A 23 -17.39 20.53 -6.86
N PRO A 24 -16.33 21.18 -7.38
CA PRO A 24 -15.48 22.06 -6.59
C PRO A 24 -16.29 23.17 -5.91
N ILE A 25 -15.80 23.63 -4.76
CA ILE A 25 -16.39 24.74 -4.01
C ILE A 25 -15.42 25.92 -4.05
N ASP A 26 -15.90 27.05 -4.57
CA ASP A 26 -15.25 28.34 -4.37
C ASP A 26 -15.64 28.88 -3.00
N TYR A 27 -14.67 29.42 -2.26
CA TYR A 27 -14.90 29.97 -0.94
C TYR A 27 -14.89 31.50 -0.98
N GLU A 28 -15.70 32.13 -0.14
CA GLU A 28 -15.51 33.52 0.29
C GLU A 28 -14.79 33.52 1.63
N THR A 29 -14.03 34.57 1.96
CA THR A 29 -13.21 34.59 3.18
C THR A 29 -13.76 35.55 4.25
N LEU A 30 -13.94 35.03 5.47
CA LEU A 30 -14.10 35.80 6.70
C LEU A 30 -12.76 35.78 7.45
N ASN A 31 -12.11 36.94 7.58
CA ASN A 31 -10.86 37.05 8.32
C ASN A 31 -11.17 37.36 9.79
N LEU A 32 -10.55 36.64 10.71
CA LEU A 32 -10.63 36.87 12.14
C LEU A 32 -9.21 37.13 12.68
N PHE A 33 -8.96 38.35 13.13
CA PHE A 33 -7.69 38.76 13.72
C PHE A 33 -7.80 38.80 15.24
N PHE A 34 -7.06 37.94 15.92
CA PHE A 34 -7.03 37.90 17.38
C PHE A 34 -6.03 38.93 17.92
N ARG A 35 -6.46 39.70 18.91
CA ARG A 35 -5.61 40.66 19.63
C ARG A 35 -5.73 40.38 21.12
N LYS A 36 -4.62 40.46 21.85
CA LYS A 36 -4.62 40.38 23.31
C LYS A 36 -4.10 41.70 23.89
N GLN A 37 -4.87 42.32 24.78
CA GLN A 37 -4.45 43.50 25.55
C GLN A 37 -4.65 43.21 27.05
N GLY A 38 -3.56 43.09 27.80
CA GLY A 38 -3.63 42.57 29.17
C GLY A 38 -4.16 41.13 29.19
N GLU A 39 -5.13 40.84 30.05
CA GLU A 39 -5.80 39.53 30.10
C GLU A 39 -6.95 39.37 29.09
N GLN A 40 -7.38 40.47 28.46
CA GLN A 40 -8.53 40.46 27.57
C GLN A 40 -8.12 40.12 26.14
N VAL A 41 -8.89 39.23 25.51
CA VAL A 41 -8.73 38.86 24.10
C VAL A 41 -9.85 39.53 23.31
N PHE A 42 -9.50 40.12 22.18
CA PHE A 42 -10.39 40.77 21.25
C PHE A 42 -10.31 40.09 19.89
N ILE A 43 -11.43 40.00 19.18
CA ILE A 43 -11.47 39.52 17.80
C ILE A 43 -11.91 40.66 16.90
N GLU A 44 -11.06 41.01 15.95
CA GLU A 44 -11.40 41.89 14.83
C GLU A 44 -11.83 41.01 13.65
N ALA A 45 -13.13 41.02 13.35
CA ALA A 45 -13.66 40.34 12.16
C ALA A 45 -13.62 41.28 10.95
N ALA A 46 -13.18 40.78 9.80
CA ALA A 46 -13.21 41.47 8.51
C ALA A 46 -13.82 40.55 7.43
N GLY A 47 -15.07 40.82 7.07
CA GLY A 47 -15.75 40.15 5.96
C GLY A 47 -15.29 40.65 4.58
N PRO A 48 -15.75 40.03 3.48
CA PRO A 48 -15.40 40.42 2.11
C PRO A 48 -15.72 41.90 1.77
N GLY A 49 -16.67 42.51 2.50
CA GLY A 49 -17.06 43.91 2.37
C GLY A 49 -16.32 44.91 3.28
N GLY A 50 -15.37 44.46 4.11
CA GLY A 50 -14.54 45.33 4.95
C GLY A 50 -15.17 45.80 6.28
N GLU A 51 -16.30 45.23 6.69
CA GLU A 51 -16.91 45.50 8.02
C GLU A 51 -15.96 45.07 9.14
N ARG A 52 -15.78 45.92 10.17
CA ARG A 52 -14.91 45.66 11.32
C ARG A 52 -15.67 45.74 12.63
N VAL A 53 -15.52 44.73 13.47
CA VAL A 53 -16.10 44.70 14.83
C VAL A 53 -15.07 44.10 15.77
N GLU A 54 -14.82 44.78 16.90
CA GLU A 54 -13.98 44.30 17.99
C GLU A 54 -14.87 43.86 19.17
N VAL A 55 -14.73 42.62 19.62
CA VAL A 55 -15.53 42.07 20.73
C VAL A 55 -14.62 41.33 21.71
N PRO A 56 -14.75 41.54 23.03
CA PRO A 56 -14.10 40.71 24.03
C PRO A 56 -14.53 39.24 23.93
N THR A 57 -13.61 38.33 24.21
CA THR A 57 -13.93 36.92 24.47
C THR A 57 -13.45 36.53 25.86
N ASP A 58 -14.34 35.93 26.66
CA ASP A 58 -14.05 35.43 28.00
C ASP A 58 -13.61 33.96 27.95
N ASP A 59 -12.82 33.54 28.95
CA ASP A 59 -12.63 32.13 29.37
C ASP A 59 -11.72 31.18 28.55
N LEU A 60 -10.84 31.67 27.66
CA LEU A 60 -9.80 30.81 27.04
C LEU A 60 -8.54 30.61 27.92
N ALA A 61 -8.46 31.27 29.07
CA ALA A 61 -7.24 31.39 29.88
C ALA A 61 -6.98 30.25 30.89
N ARG A 62 -7.68 29.12 30.82
CA ARG A 62 -7.46 28.00 31.74
C ARG A 62 -6.53 26.95 31.12
N GLU A 63 -5.22 27.09 31.35
CA GLU A 63 -4.25 26.04 31.03
C GLU A 63 -4.65 24.71 31.71
N GLY A 64 -4.70 23.62 30.93
CA GLY A 64 -4.78 22.25 31.46
C GLY A 64 -6.16 21.60 31.55
N LYS A 65 -7.26 22.25 31.10
CA LYS A 65 -8.55 21.59 30.87
C LYS A 65 -8.84 21.49 29.37
N GLU A 66 -9.38 20.35 28.95
CA GLU A 66 -9.90 20.17 27.59
C GLU A 66 -11.00 21.21 27.32
N ILE A 67 -10.81 22.04 26.31
CA ILE A 67 -11.76 23.09 25.93
C ILE A 67 -12.80 22.47 25.00
N SER A 68 -14.08 22.56 25.36
CA SER A 68 -15.16 22.01 24.53
C SER A 68 -15.31 22.76 23.21
N GLY A 69 -15.82 22.06 22.19
CA GLY A 69 -16.08 22.66 20.88
C GLY A 69 -17.02 23.87 20.93
N ASP A 70 -18.05 23.84 21.79
CA ASP A 70 -18.96 24.97 21.99
C ASP A 70 -18.27 26.18 22.63
N THR A 71 -17.31 25.94 23.55
CA THR A 71 -16.49 27.03 24.13
C THR A 71 -15.61 27.66 23.05
N LEU A 72 -14.99 26.84 22.20
CA LEU A 72 -14.19 27.33 21.07
C LEU A 72 -15.05 28.12 20.08
N GLY A 73 -16.26 27.66 19.76
CA GLY A 73 -17.15 28.34 18.83
C GLY A 73 -17.72 29.65 19.38
N ALA A 74 -18.10 29.68 20.66
CA ALA A 74 -18.48 30.91 21.35
C ALA A 74 -17.32 31.91 21.36
N ALA A 75 -16.10 31.42 21.59
CA ALA A 75 -14.91 32.25 21.56
C ALA A 75 -14.55 32.74 20.15
N LEU A 76 -14.79 31.93 19.11
CA LEU A 76 -14.51 32.26 17.71
C LEU A 76 -15.50 33.29 17.14
N MET A 77 -16.77 33.24 17.59
CA MET A 77 -17.85 34.09 17.09
C MET A 77 -18.55 34.90 18.20
N PRO A 78 -17.83 35.81 18.89
CA PRO A 78 -18.43 36.61 19.94
C PRO A 78 -19.35 37.71 19.38
N GLY A 79 -20.52 37.90 20.01
CA GLY A 79 -21.40 39.05 19.80
C GLY A 79 -21.72 39.37 18.33
N ASN A 80 -21.24 40.53 17.84
CA ASN A 80 -21.49 40.98 16.47
C ASN A 80 -20.71 40.18 15.40
N VAL A 81 -19.64 39.46 15.77
CA VAL A 81 -18.93 38.57 14.84
C VAL A 81 -19.86 37.44 14.37
N LEU A 82 -20.65 36.87 15.28
CA LEU A 82 -21.65 35.85 14.95
C LEU A 82 -22.70 36.37 13.94
N LYS A 83 -23.08 37.64 14.02
CA LYS A 83 -24.02 38.26 13.08
C LYS A 83 -23.41 38.38 11.68
N ILE A 84 -22.15 38.81 11.58
CA ILE A 84 -21.41 38.87 10.30
C ILE A 84 -21.30 37.47 9.71
N TYR A 85 -20.88 36.49 10.51
CA TYR A 85 -20.80 35.09 10.10
C TYR A 85 -22.14 34.57 9.58
N ALA A 86 -23.24 34.77 10.31
CA ALA A 86 -24.57 34.33 9.90
C ALA A 86 -25.04 35.01 8.59
N GLY A 87 -24.76 36.31 8.41
CA GLY A 87 -25.07 37.03 7.18
C GLY A 87 -24.26 36.50 5.98
N LEU A 88 -22.97 36.22 6.18
CA LEU A 88 -22.12 35.62 5.15
C LEU A 88 -22.55 34.20 4.81
N LEU A 89 -22.90 33.38 5.79
CA LEU A 89 -23.46 32.05 5.57
C LEU A 89 -24.69 32.09 4.65
N GLN A 90 -25.64 32.98 4.92
CA GLN A 90 -26.82 33.15 4.06
C GLN A 90 -26.45 33.59 2.64
N LYS A 91 -25.47 34.49 2.51
CA LYS A 91 -24.98 34.98 1.21
C LYS A 91 -24.30 33.87 0.39
N VAL A 92 -23.44 33.05 1.01
CA VAL A 92 -22.73 31.98 0.29
C VAL A 92 -23.67 30.82 -0.05
N ALA A 93 -24.62 30.49 0.83
CA ALA A 93 -25.65 29.48 0.56
C ALA A 93 -26.49 29.84 -0.68
N GLY A 94 -26.84 31.12 -0.85
CA GLY A 94 -27.58 31.60 -2.02
C GLY A 94 -26.78 31.62 -3.32
N SER A 95 -25.44 31.59 -3.27
CA SER A 95 -24.56 31.65 -4.44
C SER A 95 -23.84 30.32 -4.76
N GLY A 96 -24.11 29.26 -3.99
CA GLY A 96 -23.45 27.95 -4.14
C GLY A 96 -21.98 27.93 -3.73
N LYS A 97 -21.50 28.98 -3.06
CA LYS A 97 -20.12 29.10 -2.54
C LYS A 97 -19.99 28.54 -1.12
N GLY A 98 -18.75 28.30 -0.71
CA GLY A 98 -18.37 28.05 0.67
C GLY A 98 -17.91 29.30 1.41
N LEU A 99 -17.66 29.18 2.71
CA LEU A 99 -17.08 30.21 3.57
C LEU A 99 -15.80 29.67 4.24
N ARG A 100 -14.68 30.30 3.94
CA ARG A 100 -13.39 30.10 4.61
C ARG A 100 -13.29 31.08 5.77
N ILE A 101 -13.06 30.57 6.97
CA ILE A 101 -12.76 31.34 8.17
C ILE A 101 -11.24 31.33 8.34
N GLN A 102 -10.61 32.47 8.11
CA GLN A 102 -9.15 32.63 8.17
C GLN A 102 -8.74 33.24 9.50
N LEU A 103 -7.92 32.54 10.28
CA LEU A 103 -7.52 32.92 11.63
C LEU A 103 -6.09 33.45 11.63
N ASP A 104 -5.88 34.65 12.19
CA ASP A 104 -4.55 35.23 12.45
C ASP A 104 -4.37 35.49 13.95
N PHE A 105 -3.22 35.10 14.51
CA PHE A 105 -2.89 35.20 15.94
C PHE A 105 -1.63 36.04 16.17
N PRO A 106 -1.64 37.35 15.87
CA PRO A 106 -0.45 38.20 16.01
C PRO A 106 -0.07 38.50 17.46
N GLY A 107 1.24 38.68 17.69
CA GLY A 107 1.78 39.26 18.93
C GLY A 107 1.36 38.51 20.20
N ALA A 108 0.77 39.21 21.15
CA ALA A 108 0.33 38.64 22.43
C ALA A 108 -0.80 37.61 22.31
N ALA A 109 -1.47 37.51 21.15
CA ALA A 109 -2.45 36.48 20.86
C ALA A 109 -1.83 35.18 20.31
N ALA A 110 -0.54 35.16 19.95
CA ALA A 110 0.15 34.00 19.40
C ALA A 110 -0.01 32.71 20.23
N PRO A 111 -0.02 32.76 21.59
CA PRO A 111 -0.33 31.57 22.37
C PRO A 111 -1.66 30.94 21.97
N LEU A 112 -2.72 31.69 21.64
CA LEU A 112 -4.02 31.12 21.28
C LEU A 112 -4.00 30.23 20.04
N ALA A 113 -2.95 30.32 19.20
CA ALA A 113 -2.79 29.44 18.06
C ALA A 113 -2.70 27.96 18.47
N HIS A 114 -2.21 27.59 19.66
CA HIS A 114 -2.10 26.17 20.02
C HIS A 114 -3.46 25.47 20.22
N LEU A 115 -4.55 26.22 20.37
CA LEU A 115 -5.88 25.66 20.60
C LEU A 115 -6.42 24.97 19.34
N PRO A 116 -7.25 23.91 19.48
CA PRO A 116 -7.77 23.15 18.35
C PRO A 116 -9.03 23.84 17.77
N TRP A 117 -8.88 25.04 17.21
CA TRP A 117 -9.98 25.85 16.65
C TRP A 117 -10.85 25.10 15.64
N GLU A 118 -10.31 24.08 15.00
CA GLU A 118 -10.98 23.16 14.10
C GLU A 118 -12.11 22.36 14.79
N LYS A 119 -12.06 22.22 16.13
CA LYS A 119 -13.14 21.65 16.97
C LYS A 119 -14.29 22.61 17.26
N ALA A 120 -14.22 23.87 16.83
CA ALA A 120 -15.24 24.86 17.15
C ALA A 120 -16.64 24.44 16.66
N ARG A 121 -17.63 24.58 17.55
CA ARG A 121 -19.04 24.31 17.28
C ARG A 121 -19.88 25.58 17.35
N ILE A 122 -20.75 25.78 16.37
CA ILE A 122 -21.72 26.87 16.36
C ILE A 122 -23.11 26.27 16.21
N GLY A 123 -24.03 26.61 17.12
CA GLY A 123 -25.39 26.06 17.11
C GLY A 123 -25.42 24.53 17.28
N GLY A 124 -24.47 23.98 18.04
CA GLY A 124 -24.35 22.53 18.25
C GLY A 124 -23.71 21.76 17.10
N GLN A 125 -23.25 22.43 16.02
CA GLN A 125 -22.60 21.76 14.89
C GLN A 125 -21.13 22.14 14.77
N THR A 126 -20.28 21.13 14.57
CA THR A 126 -18.87 21.31 14.24
C THR A 126 -18.74 22.02 12.90
N ILE A 127 -18.09 23.19 12.88
CA ILE A 127 -18.03 24.06 11.71
C ILE A 127 -17.44 23.31 10.50
N VAL A 128 -16.28 22.66 10.68
CA VAL A 128 -15.54 22.02 9.58
C VAL A 128 -16.13 20.67 9.14
N ALA A 129 -17.24 20.24 9.74
CA ALA A 129 -18.00 19.06 9.31
C ALA A 129 -18.95 19.38 8.14
N ASP A 130 -19.20 20.66 7.83
CA ASP A 130 -19.82 21.04 6.55
C ASP A 130 -18.71 21.27 5.50
N PRO A 131 -18.72 20.57 4.35
CA PRO A 131 -17.72 20.76 3.30
C PRO A 131 -17.75 22.16 2.68
N ARG A 132 -18.79 22.97 2.94
CA ARG A 132 -18.84 24.39 2.54
C ARG A 132 -18.11 25.30 3.52
N LEU A 133 -17.71 24.82 4.68
CA LEU A 133 -17.06 25.61 5.73
C LEU A 133 -15.64 25.10 5.96
N SER A 134 -14.69 26.01 5.97
CA SER A 134 -13.29 25.68 6.21
C SER A 134 -12.67 26.63 7.22
N ILE A 135 -11.84 26.11 8.11
CA ILE A 135 -10.99 26.90 9.00
C ILE A 135 -9.55 26.79 8.49
N VAL A 136 -8.92 27.94 8.27
CA VAL A 136 -7.55 28.06 7.78
C VAL A 136 -6.80 29.01 8.69
N ARG A 137 -5.54 28.70 9.00
CA ARG A 137 -4.68 29.58 9.79
C ARG A 137 -3.76 30.38 8.88
N THR A 138 -3.42 31.59 9.29
CA THR A 138 -2.57 32.48 8.50
C THR A 138 -1.56 33.19 9.38
N VAL A 139 -0.58 33.85 8.74
CA VAL A 139 0.38 34.71 9.44
C VAL A 139 0.53 36.02 8.67
N SER A 140 0.50 37.13 9.40
CA SER A 140 0.89 38.43 8.87
C SER A 140 2.40 38.46 8.58
N SER A 141 2.77 38.68 7.32
CA SER A 141 4.18 38.76 6.88
C SER A 141 4.37 39.82 5.80
N PRO A 142 5.45 40.63 5.86
CA PRO A 142 5.80 41.57 4.79
C PRO A 142 6.36 40.86 3.54
N ILE A 143 6.76 39.59 3.67
CA ILE A 143 7.23 38.78 2.53
C ILE A 143 6.00 38.31 1.75
N PRO A 144 5.86 38.67 0.46
CA PRO A 144 4.71 38.24 -0.33
C PRO A 144 4.68 36.71 -0.45
N ALA A 145 3.48 36.13 -0.51
CA ALA A 145 3.34 34.72 -0.84
C ALA A 145 3.66 34.52 -2.32
N LEU A 146 4.29 33.39 -2.65
CA LEU A 146 4.46 33.02 -4.05
C LEU A 146 3.08 32.86 -4.71
N PRO A 147 2.93 33.20 -6.00
CA PRO A 147 1.73 32.85 -6.74
C PRO A 147 1.49 31.34 -6.65
N PHE A 148 0.30 30.96 -6.19
CA PHE A 148 -0.03 29.56 -5.95
C PHE A 148 -0.22 28.76 -7.26
N GLU A 149 -0.47 29.46 -8.35
CA GLU A 149 -0.67 28.88 -9.67
C GLU A 149 0.68 28.52 -10.32
N ALA A 150 0.87 27.25 -10.66
CA ALA A 150 2.08 26.75 -11.30
C ALA A 150 1.94 26.82 -12.83
N SER A 151 2.74 27.66 -13.50
CA SER A 151 2.68 27.81 -14.97
C SER A 151 3.51 26.76 -15.73
N GLN A 152 4.35 25.97 -15.06
CA GLN A 152 5.25 25.01 -15.71
C GLN A 152 4.91 23.56 -15.35
N LYS A 153 4.64 22.76 -16.38
CA LYS A 153 4.50 21.30 -16.28
C LYS A 153 5.85 20.61 -16.52
N PRO A 154 6.11 19.44 -15.91
CA PRO A 154 5.27 18.75 -14.92
C PRO A 154 5.28 19.43 -13.54
N TYR A 155 4.18 19.33 -12.80
CA TYR A 155 4.13 19.69 -11.39
C TYR A 155 5.00 18.72 -10.60
N ARG A 156 5.94 19.22 -9.80
CA ARG A 156 6.92 18.36 -9.09
C ARG A 156 6.65 18.32 -7.60
N ILE A 157 6.46 17.11 -7.07
CA ILE A 157 6.38 16.86 -5.64
C ILE A 157 7.70 16.20 -5.20
N LEU A 158 8.44 16.85 -4.31
CA LEU A 158 9.57 16.23 -3.61
C LEU A 158 9.05 15.59 -2.32
N MET A 159 9.06 14.27 -2.26
CA MET A 159 8.75 13.47 -1.08
C MET A 159 10.03 13.14 -0.31
N VAL A 160 10.04 13.47 0.98
CA VAL A 160 11.16 13.29 1.90
C VAL A 160 10.68 12.40 3.04
N LEU A 161 11.14 11.16 3.06
CA LEU A 161 10.77 10.15 4.05
C LEU A 161 11.94 9.92 5.00
N ALA A 162 11.95 10.66 6.11
CA ALA A 162 13.05 10.63 7.08
C ALA A 162 12.79 9.58 8.16
N ASN A 163 13.69 8.61 8.30
CA ASN A 163 13.61 7.53 9.27
C ASN A 163 14.94 7.35 10.03
N PRO A 164 15.38 8.35 10.80
CA PRO A 164 16.59 8.21 11.59
C PRO A 164 16.36 7.16 12.70
N GLN A 165 17.37 6.33 12.97
CA GLN A 165 17.24 5.23 13.92
C GLN A 165 17.37 5.70 15.37
N PHE A 166 18.07 6.81 15.59
CA PHE A 166 18.41 7.27 16.92
C PHE A 166 18.19 8.77 17.07
N TYR A 167 17.86 9.21 18.27
CA TYR A 167 17.76 10.62 18.66
C TYR A 167 18.64 10.89 19.88
N LEU A 168 19.41 11.97 19.86
CA LEU A 168 20.23 12.38 20.99
C LEU A 168 19.41 13.25 21.94
N ARG A 169 19.22 12.79 23.19
CA ARG A 169 18.53 13.55 24.24
C ARG A 169 19.39 13.58 25.50
N GLY A 170 19.89 14.77 25.85
CA GLY A 170 20.73 14.94 27.04
C GLY A 170 22.07 14.19 26.96
N GLY A 171 22.63 14.05 25.75
CA GLY A 171 23.87 13.29 25.51
C GLY A 171 23.68 11.77 25.36
N GLU A 172 22.49 11.25 25.62
CA GLU A 172 22.17 9.82 25.45
C GLU A 172 21.55 9.54 24.08
N LYS A 173 22.02 8.46 23.44
CA LYS A 173 21.46 7.95 22.18
C LYS A 173 20.25 7.07 22.47
N LYS A 174 19.06 7.52 22.05
CA LYS A 174 17.79 6.80 22.26
C LYS A 174 17.25 6.29 20.92
N PRO A 175 16.76 5.03 20.85
CA PRO A 175 16.12 4.54 19.64
C PRO A 175 14.82 5.30 19.38
N LEU A 176 14.56 5.60 18.11
CA LEU A 176 13.29 6.14 17.65
C LEU A 176 12.33 4.99 17.28
N HIS A 177 11.03 5.26 17.37
CA HIS A 177 10.03 4.32 16.86
C HIS A 177 10.11 4.27 15.33
N GLU A 178 9.99 3.07 14.79
CA GLU A 178 9.95 2.86 13.35
C GLU A 178 8.59 3.31 12.81
N LEU A 179 8.61 4.28 11.89
CA LEU A 179 7.40 4.81 11.26
C LEU A 179 7.06 4.03 9.99
N LYS A 180 5.77 3.91 9.69
CA LYS A 180 5.27 3.26 8.46
C LYS A 180 5.33 4.14 7.21
N LEU A 181 6.51 4.72 6.91
CA LEU A 181 6.67 5.70 5.83
C LEU A 181 6.37 5.14 4.42
N ASP A 182 6.55 3.82 4.22
CA ASP A 182 6.19 3.15 2.97
C ASP A 182 4.68 3.22 2.68
N GLU A 183 3.85 3.18 3.73
CA GLU A 183 2.40 3.32 3.58
C GLU A 183 2.05 4.74 3.12
N ASP A 184 2.68 5.79 3.69
CA ASP A 184 2.50 7.17 3.25
C ASP A 184 2.88 7.36 1.77
N TYR A 185 4.04 6.86 1.36
CA TYR A 185 4.47 6.93 -0.03
C TYR A 185 3.51 6.22 -0.97
N LYS A 186 3.10 5.01 -0.60
CA LYS A 186 2.15 4.22 -1.38
C LYS A 186 0.84 4.99 -1.57
N ARG A 187 0.29 5.59 -0.51
CA ARG A 187 -0.98 6.35 -0.56
C ARG A 187 -0.88 7.58 -1.46
N VAL A 188 0.21 8.35 -1.37
CA VAL A 188 0.42 9.49 -2.28
C VAL A 188 0.58 9.01 -3.71
N LYS A 189 1.45 8.01 -3.94
CA LYS A 189 1.72 7.47 -5.27
C LYS A 189 0.45 6.98 -5.95
N GLU A 190 -0.37 6.19 -5.26
CA GLU A 190 -1.66 5.70 -5.77
C GLU A 190 -2.60 6.85 -6.15
N ALA A 191 -2.72 7.87 -5.30
CA ALA A 191 -3.60 9.02 -5.54
C ALA A 191 -3.17 9.87 -6.74
N VAL A 192 -1.86 10.08 -6.93
CA VAL A 192 -1.34 10.93 -8.01
C VAL A 192 -0.98 10.17 -9.29
N GLN A 193 -1.02 8.83 -9.26
CA GLN A 193 -0.64 7.96 -10.38
C GLN A 193 -1.26 8.38 -11.73
N PRO A 194 -2.56 8.78 -11.81
CA PRO A 194 -3.15 9.22 -13.08
C PRO A 194 -2.40 10.42 -13.70
N LEU A 195 -1.97 11.38 -12.89
CA LEU A 195 -1.24 12.57 -13.38
C LEU A 195 0.22 12.25 -13.72
N VAL A 196 0.83 11.27 -13.04
CA VAL A 196 2.19 10.80 -13.34
C VAL A 196 2.23 10.10 -14.69
N GLU A 197 1.28 9.20 -14.96
CA GLU A 197 1.16 8.50 -16.26
C GLU A 197 0.93 9.47 -17.43
N GLU A 198 0.29 10.60 -17.16
CA GLU A 198 0.01 11.66 -18.14
C GLU A 198 1.17 12.67 -18.28
N GLY A 199 2.27 12.49 -17.55
CA GLY A 199 3.41 13.40 -17.56
C GLY A 199 3.08 14.81 -17.03
N LEU A 200 1.96 14.95 -16.32
CA LEU A 200 1.50 16.20 -15.72
C LEU A 200 2.12 16.42 -14.34
N LEU A 201 2.54 15.34 -13.67
CA LEU A 201 3.13 15.34 -12.35
C LEU A 201 4.38 14.45 -12.29
N GLU A 202 5.42 14.91 -11.60
CA GLU A 202 6.63 14.15 -11.30
C GLU A 202 6.74 13.96 -9.78
N LEU A 203 6.85 12.71 -9.32
CA LEU A 203 7.22 12.39 -7.95
C LEU A 203 8.73 12.20 -7.86
N ILE A 204 9.37 12.93 -6.95
CA ILE A 204 10.80 12.80 -6.62
C ILE A 204 10.88 12.31 -5.19
N LEU A 205 11.66 11.27 -4.93
CA LEU A 205 11.70 10.58 -3.64
C LEU A 205 13.10 10.66 -3.02
N LEU A 206 13.16 11.02 -1.73
CA LEU A 206 14.30 10.84 -0.83
C LEU A 206 13.86 9.95 0.32
N GLN A 207 14.55 8.83 0.54
CA GLN A 207 14.26 7.88 1.63
C GLN A 207 15.56 7.23 2.14
N GLU A 208 15.47 6.47 3.23
CA GLU A 208 16.54 5.57 3.72
C GLU A 208 17.95 6.18 3.77
N GLY A 209 18.17 7.16 4.65
CA GLY A 209 19.47 7.80 4.81
C GLY A 209 19.75 8.92 3.80
N GLU A 210 18.97 9.01 2.72
CA GLU A 210 19.03 10.11 1.76
C GLU A 210 18.11 11.29 2.09
N ALA A 211 17.16 11.11 3.02
CA ALA A 211 16.23 12.14 3.48
C ALA A 211 16.90 13.16 4.43
N SER A 212 18.04 13.71 4.00
CA SER A 212 18.83 14.73 4.69
C SER A 212 18.47 16.13 4.20
N LEU A 213 18.69 17.14 5.05
CA LEU A 213 18.43 18.54 4.69
C LEU A 213 19.30 18.99 3.51
N GLU A 214 20.54 18.48 3.44
CA GLU A 214 21.49 18.78 2.36
C GLU A 214 20.97 18.26 1.01
N ASN A 215 20.38 17.06 0.96
CA ASN A 215 19.82 16.50 -0.26
C ASN A 215 18.53 17.23 -0.68
N VAL A 216 17.69 17.62 0.27
CA VAL A 216 16.52 18.47 -0.02
C VAL A 216 16.95 19.79 -0.65
N ALA A 217 17.92 20.47 -0.05
CA ALA A 217 18.48 21.71 -0.57
C ALA A 217 19.08 21.52 -1.97
N ARG A 218 19.80 20.43 -2.20
CA ARG A 218 20.39 20.09 -3.50
C ARG A 218 19.30 19.96 -4.57
N ILE A 219 18.26 19.15 -4.33
CA ILE A 219 17.20 18.91 -5.31
C ILE A 219 16.42 20.20 -5.63
N ILE A 220 16.08 21.01 -4.62
CA ILE A 220 15.36 22.27 -4.83
C ILE A 220 16.21 23.29 -5.61
N ASN A 221 17.54 23.23 -5.49
CA ASN A 221 18.43 24.07 -6.30
C ASN A 221 18.59 23.56 -7.74
N GLU A 222 18.47 22.26 -7.97
CA GLU A 222 18.62 21.62 -9.29
C GLU A 222 17.33 21.64 -10.13
N LYS A 223 16.16 21.51 -9.48
CA LYS A 223 14.85 21.43 -10.13
C LYS A 223 13.87 22.39 -9.47
N GLU A 224 12.95 22.97 -10.25
CA GLU A 224 11.81 23.69 -9.67
C GLU A 224 10.86 22.67 -9.03
N ILE A 225 10.77 22.73 -7.70
CA ILE A 225 9.90 21.90 -6.87
C ILE A 225 8.67 22.71 -6.50
N HIS A 226 7.48 22.14 -6.71
CA HIS A 226 6.22 22.84 -6.51
C HIS A 226 5.58 22.47 -5.16
N SER A 227 5.72 21.21 -4.75
CA SER A 227 5.33 20.73 -3.42
C SER A 227 6.48 20.03 -2.73
N LEU A 228 6.65 20.29 -1.44
CA LEU A 228 7.53 19.53 -0.55
C LEU A 228 6.64 18.71 0.39
N PHE A 229 6.75 17.39 0.34
CA PHE A 229 6.09 16.48 1.27
C PHE A 229 7.16 15.90 2.20
N PHE A 230 7.06 16.16 3.49
CA PHE A 230 7.91 15.56 4.51
C PHE A 230 7.10 14.56 5.31
N SER A 231 7.58 13.33 5.47
CA SER A 231 7.07 12.37 6.45
C SER A 231 8.20 11.84 7.32
N GLY A 232 7.98 11.86 8.63
CA GLY A 232 9.00 11.50 9.61
C GLY A 232 8.62 11.91 11.03
N ASN A 233 9.59 11.79 11.93
CA ASN A 233 9.38 12.16 13.34
C ASN A 233 9.42 13.69 13.53
N GLY A 234 8.53 14.19 14.39
CA GLY A 234 8.54 15.56 14.88
C GLY A 234 8.69 15.60 16.39
N VAL A 235 9.40 16.59 16.91
CA VAL A 235 9.65 16.74 18.35
C VAL A 235 9.43 18.17 18.82
N ILE A 236 9.04 18.31 20.08
CA ILE A 236 9.04 19.62 20.76
C ILE A 236 10.43 19.81 21.38
N GLY A 237 11.05 20.93 21.04
CA GLY A 237 12.40 21.27 21.49
C GLY A 237 12.53 22.72 21.90
N ARG A 238 13.79 23.11 22.09
CA ARG A 238 14.26 24.44 22.44
C ARG A 238 15.38 24.81 21.46
N PHE A 239 15.47 26.08 21.08
CA PHE A 239 16.65 26.59 20.39
C PHE A 239 17.78 26.81 21.38
N GLU A 240 19.01 26.45 21.02
CA GLU A 240 20.20 26.98 21.71
C GLU A 240 20.04 28.51 21.82
N ASP A 241 20.16 29.04 23.03
CA ASP A 241 19.97 30.46 23.41
C ASP A 241 18.55 31.00 23.65
N SER A 242 17.48 30.21 23.44
CA SER A 242 16.11 30.65 23.81
C SER A 242 15.82 30.49 25.32
N PRO A 243 14.98 31.32 25.97
CA PRO A 243 14.56 31.09 27.37
C PRO A 243 13.91 29.71 27.55
N GLU A 244 14.02 29.12 28.74
CA GLU A 244 13.56 27.74 29.03
C GLU A 244 12.06 27.53 28.77
N GLU A 245 11.28 28.59 28.88
CA GLU A 245 9.84 28.62 28.68
C GLU A 245 9.42 28.60 27.20
N VAL A 246 10.33 28.95 26.28
CA VAL A 246 10.07 29.01 24.83
C VAL A 246 10.25 27.62 24.23
N ARG A 247 9.19 27.12 23.57
CA ARG A 247 9.22 25.80 22.93
C ARG A 247 8.62 25.86 21.52
N ALA A 248 9.19 25.09 20.62
CA ALA A 248 8.78 25.00 19.21
C ALA A 248 8.80 23.54 18.73
N GLY A 249 8.10 23.28 17.62
CA GLY A 249 8.21 22.04 16.87
C GLY A 249 9.46 21.98 15.99
N TYR A 250 10.02 20.79 15.82
CA TYR A 250 11.17 20.50 14.96
C TYR A 250 10.95 19.21 14.19
N LEU A 251 11.54 19.12 13.00
CA LEU A 251 11.56 17.93 12.15
C LEU A 251 12.85 17.14 12.40
N LEU A 252 12.76 15.81 12.38
CA LEU A 252 13.92 14.93 12.46
C LEU A 252 14.29 14.42 11.07
N PHE A 253 15.43 14.88 10.54
CA PHE A 253 15.97 14.44 9.25
C PHE A 253 17.00 13.33 9.43
N ASP A 254 17.23 12.59 8.35
CA ASP A 254 18.30 11.61 8.29
C ASP A 254 19.68 12.29 8.34
N SER A 255 20.64 11.53 8.86
CA SER A 255 22.06 11.88 8.78
C SER A 255 22.92 10.65 8.46
N PRO A 256 24.15 10.84 7.97
CA PRO A 256 25.06 9.73 7.69
C PRO A 256 25.36 8.82 8.90
N SER A 257 25.25 9.33 10.13
CA SER A 257 25.48 8.56 11.36
C SER A 257 24.24 7.76 11.83
N ARG A 258 23.13 7.83 11.10
CA ARG A 258 21.79 7.33 11.47
C ARG A 258 21.18 8.00 12.72
N GLU A 259 21.84 9.02 13.26
CA GLU A 259 21.29 9.88 14.30
C GLU A 259 20.45 10.98 13.65
N ALA A 260 19.31 11.28 14.25
CA ALA A 260 18.40 12.29 13.79
C ALA A 260 19.08 13.66 13.83
N LYS A 261 19.02 14.38 12.71
CA LYS A 261 19.35 15.80 12.67
C LYS A 261 18.09 16.60 12.98
N VAL A 262 18.12 17.38 14.05
CA VAL A 262 16.99 18.22 14.48
C VAL A 262 16.97 19.50 13.64
N ILE A 263 15.91 19.70 12.87
CA ILE A 263 15.76 20.81 11.94
C ILE A 263 14.55 21.66 12.31
N SER A 264 14.79 22.95 12.52
CA SER A 264 13.75 23.96 12.68
C SER A 264 13.20 24.46 11.34
N GLY A 265 12.05 25.14 11.38
CA GLY A 265 11.49 25.82 10.21
C GLY A 265 12.49 26.79 9.57
N SER A 266 13.18 27.61 10.37
CA SER A 266 14.17 28.59 9.88
C SER A 266 15.36 27.93 9.19
N GLN A 267 15.87 26.81 9.72
CA GLN A 267 16.94 26.03 9.07
C GLN A 267 16.47 25.42 7.75
N LEU A 268 15.24 24.88 7.71
CA LEU A 268 14.66 24.35 6.48
C LEU A 268 14.53 25.44 5.41
N ILE A 269 13.97 26.61 5.78
CA ILE A 269 13.84 27.77 4.89
C ILE A 269 15.19 28.21 4.34
N GLN A 270 16.20 28.34 5.22
CA GLN A 270 17.52 28.81 4.83
C GLN A 270 18.22 27.82 3.89
N ALA A 271 18.23 26.53 4.24
CA ALA A 271 18.94 25.51 3.48
C ALA A 271 18.26 25.22 2.14
N ALA A 272 16.92 25.06 2.13
CA ALA A 272 16.16 24.81 0.91
C ALA A 272 15.88 26.09 0.10
N GLY A 273 16.28 27.27 0.60
CA GLY A 273 16.09 28.55 -0.08
C GLY A 273 14.61 28.90 -0.32
N LEU A 274 13.71 28.44 0.54
CA LEU A 274 12.25 28.50 0.33
C LEU A 274 11.69 29.92 0.24
N SER A 275 12.41 30.92 0.76
CA SER A 275 12.06 32.34 0.60
C SER A 275 12.42 32.92 -0.77
N ARG A 276 13.12 32.18 -1.62
CA ARG A 276 13.49 32.63 -2.97
C ARG A 276 12.38 32.29 -3.93
N GLU A 277 12.00 33.23 -4.79
CA GLU A 277 11.04 32.99 -5.87
C GLU A 277 11.43 31.80 -6.75
N LYS A 278 12.73 31.63 -7.00
CA LYS A 278 13.29 30.52 -7.77
C LYS A 278 13.05 29.13 -7.14
N ALA A 279 12.79 29.03 -5.84
CA ALA A 279 12.56 27.73 -5.20
C ALA A 279 11.23 27.09 -5.67
N GLY A 280 10.24 27.91 -6.04
CA GLY A 280 8.98 27.44 -6.63
C GLY A 280 8.03 26.67 -5.69
N VAL A 281 8.41 26.44 -4.43
CA VAL A 281 7.63 25.63 -3.48
C VAL A 281 6.38 26.41 -3.05
N ARG A 282 5.22 25.93 -3.53
CA ARG A 282 3.89 26.54 -3.35
C ARG A 282 3.10 25.86 -2.23
N MET A 283 3.42 24.60 -1.94
CA MET A 283 2.77 23.84 -0.89
C MET A 283 3.81 23.00 -0.13
N VAL A 284 3.67 22.95 1.20
CA VAL A 284 4.41 22.01 2.03
C VAL A 284 3.42 21.12 2.78
N PHE A 285 3.64 19.82 2.80
CA PHE A 285 2.86 18.88 3.59
C PHE A 285 3.78 18.26 4.63
N LEU A 286 3.51 18.49 5.91
CA LEU A 286 4.31 18.05 7.03
C LEU A 286 3.60 16.91 7.76
N SER A 287 3.85 15.68 7.33
CA SER A 287 3.43 14.44 7.99
C SER A 287 4.36 14.14 9.18
N ALA A 288 4.29 15.00 10.20
CA ALA A 288 5.06 14.85 11.43
C ALA A 288 4.34 15.52 12.61
N CYS A 289 4.49 14.94 13.80
CA CYS A 289 3.89 15.42 15.04
C CYS A 289 4.41 16.82 15.39
N HIS A 290 3.57 17.65 16.02
CA HIS A 290 3.94 18.96 16.58
C HIS A 290 4.54 19.96 15.58
N THR A 291 4.28 19.80 14.29
CA THR A 291 4.80 20.69 13.24
C THR A 291 4.16 22.08 13.25
N ALA A 292 2.96 22.20 13.82
CA ALA A 292 2.27 23.44 14.12
C ALA A 292 2.46 23.92 15.58
N TYR A 293 3.32 23.26 16.37
CA TYR A 293 3.46 23.56 17.79
C TYR A 293 4.38 24.76 18.03
N GLY A 294 3.87 25.74 18.77
CA GLY A 294 4.63 26.87 19.31
C GLY A 294 4.07 27.29 20.67
N LYS A 295 4.95 27.52 21.66
CA LYS A 295 4.58 28.03 22.99
C LYS A 295 5.49 29.18 23.42
N ASN A 296 4.91 30.17 24.08
CA ASN A 296 5.60 31.32 24.67
C ASN A 296 6.51 32.08 23.67
N GLY A 297 6.03 32.27 22.44
CA GLY A 297 6.79 32.93 21.38
C GLY A 297 7.67 32.01 20.54
N GLY A 298 7.69 30.70 20.82
CA GLY A 298 8.24 29.70 19.91
C GLY A 298 7.36 29.58 18.67
N GLU A 299 7.97 29.55 17.49
CA GLU A 299 7.28 29.46 16.21
C GLU A 299 7.32 28.00 15.71
N GLY A 300 6.16 27.46 15.32
CA GLY A 300 6.07 26.16 14.68
C GLY A 300 6.69 26.16 13.28
N VAL A 301 7.00 24.95 12.77
CA VAL A 301 7.60 24.80 11.44
C VAL A 301 6.65 25.34 10.36
N ALA A 302 5.35 25.11 10.51
CA ALA A 302 4.33 25.56 9.57
C ALA A 302 4.23 27.09 9.48
N GLU A 303 4.18 27.78 10.62
CA GLU A 303 4.14 29.24 10.70
C GLU A 303 5.39 29.87 10.10
N ALA A 304 6.57 29.32 10.42
CA ALA A 304 7.84 29.80 9.87
C ALA A 304 7.84 29.73 8.34
N LEU A 305 7.42 28.58 7.77
CA LEU A 305 7.33 28.38 6.32
C LEU A 305 6.35 29.36 5.67
N LEU A 306 5.17 29.53 6.28
CA LEU A 306 4.14 30.44 5.79
C LEU A 306 4.63 31.89 5.78
N ARG A 307 5.31 32.32 6.87
CA ARG A 307 5.90 33.66 7.00
C ARG A 307 7.00 33.90 5.97
N ALA A 308 7.74 32.85 5.63
CA ALA A 308 8.86 32.88 4.71
C ALA A 308 8.50 32.96 3.22
N GLY A 309 7.21 32.87 2.87
CA GLY A 309 6.78 32.98 1.47
C GLY A 309 6.00 31.77 0.96
N VAL A 310 6.06 30.62 1.66
CA VAL A 310 5.32 29.42 1.26
C VAL A 310 3.81 29.73 1.32
N PRO A 311 3.06 29.53 0.23
CA PRO A 311 1.64 29.88 0.18
C PRO A 311 0.74 29.02 1.07
N SER A 312 0.97 27.70 1.12
CA SER A 312 0.14 26.77 1.91
C SER A 312 0.99 25.71 2.60
N VAL A 313 0.64 25.38 3.84
CA VAL A 313 1.27 24.32 4.63
C VAL A 313 0.20 23.47 5.30
N VAL A 314 0.27 22.16 5.12
CA VAL A 314 -0.51 21.20 5.91
C VAL A 314 0.38 20.68 7.02
N ALA A 315 -0.10 20.72 8.27
CA ALA A 315 0.67 20.37 9.45
C ALA A 315 -0.22 19.75 10.54
N PHE A 316 0.41 19.24 11.61
CA PHE A 316 -0.27 18.61 12.74
C PHE A 316 0.17 19.26 14.05
N ASN A 317 -0.74 19.41 15.00
CA ASN A 317 -0.48 20.08 16.28
C ASN A 317 -0.04 19.12 17.39
N THR A 318 -0.53 17.89 17.35
CA THR A 318 -0.42 16.88 18.41
C THR A 318 0.28 15.62 17.91
N VAL A 319 0.33 14.59 18.77
CA VAL A 319 0.77 13.25 18.38
C VAL A 319 -0.36 12.55 17.66
N VAL A 320 -0.07 12.01 16.47
CA VAL A 320 -1.05 11.33 15.64
C VAL A 320 -0.56 9.92 15.35
N PHE A 321 -1.46 8.94 15.36
CA PHE A 321 -1.14 7.55 15.06
C PHE A 321 -0.79 7.36 13.58
N ASP A 322 0.21 6.53 13.28
CA ASP A 322 0.66 6.25 11.90
C ASP A 322 -0.51 5.90 10.96
N GLN A 323 -1.43 5.03 11.39
CA GLN A 323 -2.58 4.62 10.57
C GLN A 323 -3.51 5.79 10.23
N VAL A 324 -3.67 6.74 11.16
CA VAL A 324 -4.50 7.95 10.97
C VAL A 324 -3.84 8.87 9.94
N ILE A 325 -2.54 9.07 10.06
CA ILE A 325 -1.74 9.86 9.13
C ILE A 325 -1.83 9.28 7.71
N SER A 326 -1.55 7.99 7.52
CA SER A 326 -1.56 7.37 6.18
C SER A 326 -2.95 7.38 5.55
N ASN A 327 -4.01 7.18 6.34
CA ASN A 327 -5.39 7.28 5.86
C ASN A 327 -5.74 8.72 5.44
N PHE A 328 -5.37 9.71 6.26
CA PHE A 328 -5.53 11.12 5.95
C PHE A 328 -4.81 11.50 4.65
N ILE A 329 -3.55 11.10 4.49
CA ILE A 329 -2.74 11.37 3.29
C ILE A 329 -3.43 10.84 2.04
N GLY A 330 -3.88 9.58 2.06
CA GLY A 330 -4.54 8.97 0.91
C GLY A 330 -5.80 9.73 0.49
N ALA A 331 -6.67 10.02 1.47
CA ALA A 331 -7.92 10.75 1.22
C ALA A 331 -7.66 12.20 0.78
N PHE A 332 -6.71 12.87 1.42
CA PHE A 332 -6.30 14.24 1.10
C PHE A 332 -5.79 14.33 -0.33
N PHE A 333 -4.81 13.52 -0.74
CA PHE A 333 -4.26 13.60 -2.09
C PHE A 333 -5.26 13.15 -3.15
N ALA A 334 -6.10 12.14 -2.88
CA ALA A 334 -7.15 11.73 -3.82
C ALA A 334 -8.14 12.89 -4.08
N ALA A 335 -8.65 13.52 -3.01
CA ALA A 335 -9.53 14.67 -3.13
C ALA A 335 -8.83 15.90 -3.72
N LEU A 336 -7.54 16.09 -3.45
CA LEU A 336 -6.76 17.18 -4.04
C LEU A 336 -6.64 17.04 -5.56
N ILE A 337 -6.37 15.83 -6.04
CA ILE A 337 -6.25 15.52 -7.47
C ILE A 337 -7.62 15.61 -8.14
N GLU A 338 -8.67 15.13 -7.48
CA GLU A 338 -10.02 15.11 -8.04
C GLU A 338 -10.69 16.48 -8.05
N LYS A 339 -10.58 17.24 -6.94
CA LYS A 339 -11.32 18.49 -6.71
C LYS A 339 -10.47 19.75 -6.86
N ASN A 340 -9.14 19.60 -6.87
CA ASN A 340 -8.18 20.72 -6.99
C ASN A 340 -8.41 21.84 -5.95
N SER A 341 -8.87 21.46 -4.76
CA SER A 341 -9.16 22.36 -3.64
C SER A 341 -8.50 21.82 -2.38
N LEU A 342 -7.72 22.66 -1.71
CA LEU A 342 -7.08 22.31 -0.44
C LEU A 342 -8.11 22.12 0.66
N GLU A 343 -9.18 22.91 0.69
CA GLU A 343 -10.25 22.79 1.68
C GLU A 343 -11.02 21.48 1.55
N LEU A 344 -11.39 21.10 0.33
CA LEU A 344 -12.05 19.82 0.10
C LEU A 344 -11.10 18.64 0.38
N ALA A 345 -9.81 18.79 0.10
CA ALA A 345 -8.80 17.79 0.47
C ALA A 345 -8.67 17.64 2.00
N MET A 346 -8.67 18.76 2.74
CA MET A 346 -8.70 18.74 4.21
C MET A 346 -9.97 18.08 4.72
N PHE A 347 -11.14 18.46 4.20
CA PHE A 347 -12.42 17.86 4.57
C PHE A 347 -12.43 16.35 4.36
N ALA A 348 -12.00 15.88 3.18
CA ALA A 348 -11.89 14.47 2.85
C ALA A 348 -10.98 13.71 3.83
N GLY A 349 -9.84 14.30 4.16
CA GLY A 349 -8.92 13.75 5.15
C GLY A 349 -9.56 13.63 6.53
N ARG A 350 -10.21 14.69 7.03
CA ARG A 350 -10.87 14.69 8.36
C ARG A 350 -11.98 13.65 8.45
N LYS A 351 -12.81 13.55 7.41
CA LYS A 351 -13.86 12.53 7.29
C LYS A 351 -13.31 11.11 7.44
N VAL A 352 -12.22 10.79 6.75
CA VAL A 352 -11.64 9.44 6.86
C VAL A 352 -11.08 9.18 8.26
N ILE A 353 -10.51 10.19 8.93
CA ILE A 353 -10.07 10.04 10.31
C ILE A 353 -11.27 9.75 11.24
N SER A 354 -12.38 10.49 11.12
CA SER A 354 -13.57 10.28 11.96
C SER A 354 -14.23 8.91 11.74
N GLU A 355 -14.06 8.32 10.56
CA GLU A 355 -14.56 6.98 10.22
C GLU A 355 -13.58 5.85 10.60
N THR A 356 -12.36 6.18 11.05
CA THR A 356 -11.35 5.17 11.39
C THR A 356 -11.60 4.58 12.78
N ALA A 357 -11.95 3.29 12.81
CA ALA A 357 -12.21 2.57 14.06
C ALA A 357 -10.94 2.47 14.95
N GLY A 358 -11.14 2.58 16.27
CA GLY A 358 -10.08 2.38 17.27
C GLY A 358 -9.16 3.58 17.49
N ILE A 359 -9.54 4.76 16.99
CA ILE A 359 -8.82 6.02 17.14
C ILE A 359 -9.66 6.96 18.04
N PRO A 360 -9.03 7.81 18.87
CA PRO A 360 -9.76 8.84 19.61
C PRO A 360 -10.64 9.69 18.67
N ASN A 361 -11.91 9.83 19.01
CA ASN A 361 -12.90 10.50 18.16
C ASN A 361 -12.52 11.95 17.84
N ALA A 362 -11.66 12.58 18.63
CA ALA A 362 -11.24 13.96 18.39
C ALA A 362 -10.08 14.13 17.38
N SER A 363 -9.43 13.05 16.93
CA SER A 363 -8.23 13.11 16.07
C SER A 363 -8.48 13.66 14.67
N TRP A 364 -9.73 13.72 14.20
CA TRP A 364 -10.06 14.38 12.91
C TRP A 364 -9.72 15.87 12.92
N SER A 365 -9.55 16.49 14.09
CA SER A 365 -9.21 17.91 14.23
C SER A 365 -7.71 18.20 14.25
N ASP A 366 -6.86 17.17 14.34
CA ASP A 366 -5.40 17.32 14.42
C ASP A 366 -4.76 17.92 13.15
N PRO A 367 -5.23 17.61 11.92
CA PRO A 367 -4.72 18.22 10.71
C PRO A 367 -5.15 19.69 10.58
N ILE A 368 -4.15 20.56 10.42
CA ILE A 368 -4.32 22.01 10.28
C ILE A 368 -3.85 22.44 8.90
N LEU A 369 -4.65 23.29 8.26
CA LEU A 369 -4.28 23.99 7.03
C LEU A 369 -3.85 25.42 7.34
N PHE A 370 -2.59 25.73 7.08
CA PHE A 370 -2.06 27.08 7.05
C PHE A 370 -2.06 27.59 5.61
N SER A 371 -2.58 28.79 5.35
CA SER A 371 -2.56 29.36 4.01
C SER A 371 -2.54 30.89 3.99
N ARG A 372 -1.87 31.42 2.96
CA ARG A 372 -1.95 32.82 2.50
C ARG A 372 -2.45 32.92 1.06
N VAL A 373 -2.93 31.81 0.51
CA VAL A 373 -3.49 31.73 -0.84
C VAL A 373 -4.86 32.41 -0.84
N ARG A 374 -5.11 33.27 -1.84
CA ARG A 374 -6.44 33.86 -2.03
C ARG A 374 -7.48 32.78 -2.33
N GLU A 375 -8.71 33.02 -1.94
CA GLU A 375 -9.81 32.08 -2.11
C GLU A 375 -10.01 31.61 -3.57
N GLY A 376 -10.51 30.38 -3.73
CA GLY A 376 -10.80 29.78 -5.06
C GLY A 376 -9.58 29.45 -5.92
N LYS A 377 -8.35 29.64 -5.41
CA LYS A 377 -7.13 29.33 -6.17
C LYS A 377 -6.83 27.83 -6.16
N LYS A 378 -6.76 27.26 -7.36
CA LYS A 378 -6.44 25.87 -7.65
C LYS A 378 -4.95 25.58 -7.39
N VAL A 379 -4.64 24.39 -6.88
CA VAL A 379 -3.25 23.90 -6.69
C VAL A 379 -2.59 23.62 -8.03
N PHE A 380 -3.32 22.94 -8.90
CA PHE A 380 -2.97 22.70 -10.28
C PHE A 380 -3.67 23.76 -11.12
N ALA A 381 -3.09 24.95 -11.20
CA ALA A 381 -3.52 25.96 -12.15
C ALA A 381 -2.70 25.85 -13.43
N GLY A 382 -3.31 26.19 -14.55
CA GLY A 382 -2.63 26.20 -15.84
C GLY A 382 -3.35 27.17 -16.77
N GLU A 383 -3.01 28.45 -16.66
CA GLU A 383 -3.04 29.29 -17.85
C GLU A 383 -1.86 28.87 -18.75
N LEU A 384 -2.16 28.76 -20.05
CA LEU A 384 -1.24 28.54 -21.15
C LEU A 384 -0.14 29.61 -21.18
N VAL A 385 0.92 29.47 -20.38
CA VAL A 385 2.17 30.20 -20.62
C VAL A 385 3.12 29.29 -21.37
N GLY A 386 2.79 29.09 -22.66
CA GLY A 386 3.58 28.34 -23.61
C GLY A 386 2.74 27.53 -24.60
N LYS A 387 2.13 28.21 -25.57
CA LYS A 387 1.66 27.76 -26.91
C LYS A 387 1.58 26.25 -27.25
N VAL A 388 0.96 25.42 -26.41
CA VAL A 388 0.68 24.01 -26.67
C VAL A 388 -0.65 23.63 -26.04
N ALA A 389 -1.69 23.45 -26.84
CA ALA A 389 -2.93 22.85 -26.34
C ALA A 389 -2.79 21.33 -26.39
N THR A 390 -2.81 20.66 -25.25
CA THR A 390 -2.92 19.20 -25.19
C THR A 390 -4.37 18.84 -25.44
N TYR A 391 -4.62 18.01 -26.46
CA TYR A 391 -5.97 17.56 -26.81
C TYR A 391 -6.00 16.07 -27.07
N VAL A 392 -7.17 15.46 -26.90
CA VAL A 392 -7.39 14.07 -27.25
C VAL A 392 -7.69 14.01 -28.75
N ASN A 393 -6.81 13.40 -29.54
CA ASN A 393 -6.99 13.27 -30.98
C ASN A 393 -8.15 12.31 -31.33
N ASP A 394 -8.39 12.13 -32.63
CA ASP A 394 -9.41 11.22 -33.18
C ASP A 394 -9.21 9.75 -32.77
N GLN A 395 -8.02 9.40 -32.26
CA GLN A 395 -7.65 8.08 -31.79
C GLN A 395 -7.68 7.93 -30.25
N GLY A 396 -8.07 8.95 -29.48
CA GLY A 396 -8.06 8.86 -28.01
C GLY A 396 -6.70 9.17 -27.36
N LYS A 397 -5.70 9.55 -28.16
CA LYS A 397 -4.36 9.85 -27.68
C LYS A 397 -4.20 11.33 -27.38
N LEU A 398 -3.54 11.65 -26.27
CA LEU A 398 -3.10 13.00 -25.96
C LEU A 398 -2.07 13.45 -27.00
N GLU A 399 -2.45 14.46 -27.79
CA GLU A 399 -1.58 15.15 -28.73
C GLU A 399 -1.36 16.59 -28.30
N VAL A 400 -0.14 17.04 -28.56
CA VAL A 400 0.32 18.41 -28.35
C VAL A 400 0.06 19.17 -29.65
N MET A 401 -0.96 20.03 -29.64
CA MET A 401 -1.20 20.97 -30.74
C MET A 401 -0.43 22.27 -30.48
N GLU A 402 0.65 22.47 -31.23
CA GLU A 402 1.35 23.75 -31.27
C GLU A 402 0.50 24.80 -31.98
N GLN A 403 0.31 25.96 -31.34
CA GLN A 403 -0.40 27.08 -31.93
C GLN A 403 0.36 27.57 -33.17
N LYS A 404 -0.23 27.43 -34.36
CA LYS A 404 0.32 27.99 -35.60
C LYS A 404 0.36 29.52 -35.48
N GLY A 405 1.42 30.14 -35.97
CA GLY A 405 1.57 31.60 -35.94
C GLY A 405 0.34 32.31 -36.55
N GLY A 406 -0.35 33.12 -35.74
CA GLY A 406 -1.55 33.87 -36.13
C GLY A 406 -2.90 33.25 -35.74
N GLN A 407 -2.94 31.99 -35.30
CA GLN A 407 -4.18 31.35 -34.81
C GLN A 407 -4.45 31.78 -33.36
N SER A 408 -5.67 32.20 -33.00
CA SER A 408 -5.97 32.58 -31.61
C SER A 408 -6.11 31.35 -30.70
N ALA A 409 -5.75 31.46 -29.41
CA ALA A 409 -5.94 30.39 -28.42
C ALA A 409 -7.42 29.95 -28.32
N ILE A 410 -8.32 30.88 -28.62
CA ILE A 410 -9.77 30.73 -28.62
C ILE A 410 -10.25 29.92 -29.85
N GLU A 411 -9.68 30.13 -31.03
CA GLU A 411 -9.96 29.29 -32.21
C GLU A 411 -9.53 27.85 -31.97
N LEU A 412 -8.36 27.67 -31.35
CA LEU A 412 -7.86 26.35 -30.99
C LEU A 412 -8.81 25.68 -29.98
N PHE A 413 -9.20 26.38 -28.90
CA PHE A 413 -10.17 25.89 -27.91
C PHE A 413 -11.52 25.49 -28.53
N ASN A 414 -12.07 26.32 -29.42
CA ASN A 414 -13.34 26.03 -30.12
C ASN A 414 -13.24 24.82 -31.06
N GLN A 415 -12.09 24.60 -31.68
CA GLN A 415 -11.85 23.39 -32.50
C GLN A 415 -11.81 22.14 -31.62
N LEU A 416 -11.16 22.21 -30.46
CA LEU A 416 -11.07 21.09 -29.52
C LEU A 416 -12.44 20.69 -28.96
N LEU A 417 -13.23 21.65 -28.48
CA LEU A 417 -14.56 21.35 -27.93
C LEU A 417 -15.53 20.80 -29.00
N LYS A 418 -15.47 21.29 -30.25
CA LYS A 418 -16.29 20.74 -31.35
C LYS A 418 -15.91 19.30 -31.69
N SER A 419 -14.61 19.00 -31.72
CA SER A 419 -14.12 17.64 -31.92
C SER A 419 -14.62 16.70 -30.81
N LEU A 420 -14.55 17.17 -29.56
CA LEU A 420 -14.98 16.44 -28.37
C LEU A 420 -16.49 16.15 -28.37
N ALA A 421 -17.33 17.17 -28.63
CA ALA A 421 -18.78 17.02 -28.73
C ALA A 421 -19.16 16.02 -29.84
N GLY A 422 -18.50 16.09 -31.00
CA GLY A 422 -18.72 15.14 -32.09
C GLY A 422 -18.35 13.68 -31.76
N ARG A 423 -17.46 13.44 -30.79
CA ARG A 423 -17.20 12.09 -30.28
C ARG A 423 -18.30 11.63 -29.33
N LEU A 424 -18.66 12.45 -28.34
CA LEU A 424 -19.74 12.14 -27.38
C LEU A 424 -21.06 11.78 -28.08
N GLU A 425 -21.35 12.44 -29.20
CA GLU A 425 -22.47 12.11 -30.07
C GLU A 425 -22.37 10.70 -30.68
N LYS A 426 -21.17 10.32 -31.15
CA LYS A 426 -20.92 9.02 -31.80
C LYS A 426 -20.96 7.83 -30.83
N ILE A 427 -20.54 8.03 -29.58
CA ILE A 427 -20.62 7.02 -28.52
C ILE A 427 -21.99 6.97 -27.83
N GLY A 428 -22.93 7.85 -28.22
CA GLY A 428 -24.30 7.83 -27.70
C GLY A 428 -24.44 8.36 -26.27
N ASP A 429 -23.44 9.08 -25.77
CA ASP A 429 -23.44 9.69 -24.44
C ASP A 429 -24.18 11.03 -24.48
N SER A 430 -25.50 10.95 -24.46
CA SER A 430 -26.39 12.09 -24.64
C SER A 430 -26.27 13.15 -23.53
N GLU A 431 -25.93 12.72 -22.31
CA GLU A 431 -25.80 13.61 -21.16
C GLU A 431 -24.53 14.47 -21.28
N ASN A 432 -23.38 13.83 -21.50
CA ASN A 432 -22.12 14.54 -21.65
C ASN A 432 -22.06 15.35 -22.95
N TYR A 433 -22.71 14.89 -24.02
CA TYR A 433 -22.88 15.68 -25.23
C TYR A 433 -23.62 17.00 -24.98
N ALA A 434 -24.71 16.96 -24.22
CA ALA A 434 -25.49 18.16 -23.89
C ALA A 434 -24.69 19.14 -23.02
N ILE A 435 -23.89 18.63 -22.07
CA ILE A 435 -22.98 19.43 -21.25
C ILE A 435 -21.93 20.13 -22.13
N ALA A 436 -21.27 19.38 -23.04
CA ALA A 436 -20.29 19.93 -23.96
C ALA A 436 -20.87 21.03 -24.86
N GLN A 437 -22.09 20.84 -25.38
CA GLN A 437 -22.78 21.83 -26.22
C GLN A 437 -23.15 23.11 -25.46
N ASN A 438 -23.62 22.99 -24.21
CA ASN A 438 -23.90 24.15 -23.36
C ASN A 438 -22.64 24.95 -23.04
N LEU A 439 -21.51 24.28 -22.83
CA LEU A 439 -20.21 24.93 -22.58
C LEU A 439 -19.67 25.64 -23.82
N ILE A 440 -19.78 25.02 -25.00
CA ILE A 440 -19.48 25.69 -26.29
C ILE A 440 -20.31 26.96 -26.42
N THR A 441 -21.59 26.91 -26.05
CA THR A 441 -22.51 28.04 -26.12
C THR A 441 -22.14 29.14 -25.12
N LYS A 442 -21.82 28.77 -23.88
CA LYS A 442 -21.39 29.69 -22.81
C LYS A 442 -20.08 30.39 -23.16
N ALA A 443 -19.06 29.65 -23.58
CA ALA A 443 -17.78 30.20 -24.00
C ALA A 443 -17.95 31.19 -25.16
N ASN A 444 -18.73 30.84 -26.19
CA ASN A 444 -19.02 31.74 -27.32
C ASN A 444 -19.75 33.02 -26.89
N ARG A 445 -20.62 32.94 -25.89
CA ARG A 445 -21.35 34.10 -25.35
C ARG A 445 -20.41 35.03 -24.58
N GLU A 446 -19.57 34.48 -23.71
CA GLU A 446 -18.60 35.23 -22.90
C GLU A 446 -17.54 35.90 -23.78
N LEU A 447 -17.07 35.21 -24.84
CA LEU A 447 -16.14 35.74 -25.84
C LEU A 447 -16.67 36.93 -26.64
N ARG A 448 -17.97 36.94 -26.96
CA ARG A 448 -18.59 38.08 -27.64
C ARG A 448 -18.63 39.33 -26.77
N THR A 449 -18.65 39.15 -25.45
CA THR A 449 -18.75 40.24 -24.49
C THR A 449 -17.40 40.71 -23.94
N ASN A 450 -16.38 39.84 -23.92
CA ASN A 450 -15.06 40.19 -23.40
C ASN A 450 -13.94 39.43 -24.14
N PRO A 451 -13.33 40.02 -25.18
CA PRO A 451 -12.36 39.35 -26.04
C PRO A 451 -11.05 38.95 -25.35
N ASP A 452 -10.70 39.60 -24.23
CA ASP A 452 -9.46 39.39 -23.47
C ASP A 452 -9.63 38.42 -22.28
N LEU A 453 -10.79 37.76 -22.15
CA LEU A 453 -11.09 36.86 -21.04
C LEU A 453 -10.24 35.57 -21.13
N SER A 454 -9.50 35.24 -20.07
CA SER A 454 -8.84 33.93 -19.96
C SER A 454 -9.88 32.84 -19.68
N ILE A 455 -9.94 31.86 -20.57
CA ILE A 455 -10.83 30.70 -20.45
C ILE A 455 -10.03 29.58 -19.79
N ASP A 456 -10.52 29.06 -18.66
CA ASP A 456 -9.91 27.93 -17.96
C ASP A 456 -10.06 26.64 -18.80
N ILE A 457 -8.97 26.20 -19.43
CA ILE A 457 -8.90 25.07 -20.37
C ILE A 457 -9.04 23.73 -19.63
N LEU A 458 -8.82 23.74 -18.31
CA LEU A 458 -9.11 22.64 -17.39
C LEU A 458 -10.44 22.86 -16.67
N SER A 459 -11.45 23.37 -17.37
CA SER A 459 -12.82 23.28 -16.88
C SER A 459 -13.13 21.81 -16.54
N ASP A 460 -13.88 21.58 -15.46
CA ASP A 460 -14.20 20.25 -14.91
C ASP A 460 -14.66 19.26 -16.00
N ALA A 461 -15.27 19.74 -17.08
CA ALA A 461 -15.70 18.96 -18.25
C ALA A 461 -14.55 18.39 -19.11
N SER A 462 -13.43 19.09 -19.30
CA SER A 462 -12.28 18.57 -20.06
C SER A 462 -11.66 17.37 -19.34
N LEU A 463 -11.57 17.46 -18.00
CA LEU A 463 -11.12 16.38 -17.13
C LEU A 463 -12.12 15.22 -17.11
N HIS A 464 -13.42 15.53 -17.05
CA HIS A 464 -14.49 14.54 -17.00
C HIS A 464 -14.60 13.74 -18.30
N VAL A 465 -14.47 14.39 -19.47
CA VAL A 465 -14.52 13.70 -20.76
C VAL A 465 -13.23 12.92 -21.05
N ALA A 466 -12.06 13.44 -20.66
CA ALA A 466 -10.82 12.66 -20.71
C ALA A 466 -10.93 11.40 -19.84
N ARG A 467 -11.60 11.49 -18.68
CA ARG A 467 -11.90 10.35 -17.80
C ARG A 467 -12.88 9.37 -18.44
N ALA A 468 -14.00 9.82 -18.99
CA ALA A 468 -15.00 8.97 -19.65
C ALA A 468 -14.41 8.19 -20.84
N LEU A 469 -13.58 8.86 -21.67
CA LEU A 469 -12.90 8.22 -22.80
C LEU A 469 -11.85 7.19 -22.34
N LYS A 470 -11.14 7.47 -21.23
CA LYS A 470 -10.15 6.56 -20.64
C LYS A 470 -10.80 5.39 -19.90
N GLU A 471 -11.99 5.56 -19.32
CA GLU A 471 -12.78 4.47 -18.74
C GLU A 471 -13.24 3.49 -19.83
N GLU A 472 -13.67 3.97 -20.99
CA GLU A 472 -14.01 3.12 -22.14
C GLU A 472 -12.75 2.39 -22.69
N GLU A 473 -11.61 3.07 -22.76
CA GLU A 473 -10.36 2.46 -23.25
C GLU A 473 -9.77 1.47 -22.23
N ALA A 474 -9.88 1.77 -20.94
CA ALA A 474 -9.56 0.84 -19.86
C ALA A 474 -10.48 -0.38 -19.88
N GLU A 475 -11.76 -0.20 -20.23
CA GLU A 475 -12.71 -1.30 -20.39
C GLU A 475 -12.38 -2.15 -21.63
N ARG A 476 -11.99 -1.55 -22.76
CA ARG A 476 -11.46 -2.28 -23.93
C ARG A 476 -10.18 -3.05 -23.59
N ILE A 477 -9.22 -2.42 -22.93
CA ILE A 477 -7.97 -3.06 -22.49
C ILE A 477 -8.27 -4.18 -21.48
N ARG A 478 -9.25 -4.00 -20.59
CA ARG A 478 -9.68 -5.03 -19.63
C ARG A 478 -10.31 -6.22 -20.35
N ILE A 479 -11.16 -5.97 -21.36
CA ILE A 479 -11.75 -7.02 -22.20
C ILE A 479 -10.64 -7.75 -22.98
N GLU A 480 -9.67 -7.04 -23.54
CA GLU A 480 -8.55 -7.61 -24.30
C GLU A 480 -7.61 -8.42 -23.39
N ASN A 481 -7.27 -7.90 -22.21
CA ASN A 481 -6.47 -8.61 -21.20
C ASN A 481 -7.19 -9.83 -20.65
N ASN A 482 -8.51 -9.75 -20.43
CA ASN A 482 -9.31 -10.91 -20.04
C ASN A 482 -9.31 -11.97 -21.16
N ARG A 483 -9.41 -11.56 -22.42
CA ARG A 483 -9.31 -12.46 -23.58
C ARG A 483 -7.92 -13.09 -23.68
N LYS A 484 -6.85 -12.32 -23.44
CA LYS A 484 -5.46 -12.82 -23.42
C LYS A 484 -5.24 -13.82 -22.30
N LYS A 485 -5.70 -13.52 -21.08
CA LYS A 485 -5.68 -14.46 -19.94
C LYS A 485 -6.46 -15.73 -20.22
N GLN A 486 -7.62 -15.64 -20.87
CA GLN A 486 -8.39 -16.83 -21.28
C GLN A 486 -7.63 -17.66 -22.32
N LEU A 487 -6.95 -17.03 -23.29
CA LEU A 487 -6.11 -17.71 -24.27
C LEU A 487 -4.90 -18.38 -23.61
N GLU A 488 -4.20 -17.69 -22.71
CA GLU A 488 -3.07 -18.23 -21.96
C GLU A 488 -3.50 -19.40 -21.07
N ALA A 489 -4.65 -19.29 -20.41
CA ALA A 489 -5.24 -20.39 -19.63
C ALA A 489 -5.63 -21.58 -20.53
N ALA A 490 -6.15 -21.34 -21.73
CA ALA A 490 -6.45 -22.40 -22.70
C ALA A 490 -5.18 -23.09 -23.22
N PHE A 491 -4.13 -22.34 -23.53
CA PHE A 491 -2.82 -22.89 -23.91
C PHE A 491 -2.15 -23.67 -22.78
N ALA A 492 -2.21 -23.17 -21.54
CA ALA A 492 -1.71 -23.87 -20.36
C ALA A 492 -2.46 -25.19 -20.14
N ARG A 493 -3.80 -25.19 -20.26
CA ARG A 493 -4.62 -26.41 -20.21
C ARG A 493 -4.25 -27.42 -21.29
N GLN A 494 -4.07 -26.98 -22.55
CA GLN A 494 -3.61 -27.88 -23.62
C GLN A 494 -2.24 -28.48 -23.34
N THR A 495 -1.31 -27.68 -22.83
CA THR A 495 0.06 -28.14 -22.51
C THR A 495 0.04 -29.16 -21.37
N LEU A 496 -0.79 -28.93 -20.35
CA LEU A 496 -0.97 -29.83 -19.22
C LEU A 496 -1.65 -31.15 -19.65
N LEU A 497 -2.66 -31.07 -20.53
CA LEU A 497 -3.31 -32.24 -21.12
C LEU A 497 -2.33 -33.07 -21.96
N LYS A 498 -1.51 -32.44 -22.81
CA LYS A 498 -0.46 -33.13 -23.59
C LYS A 498 0.53 -33.87 -22.68
N LYS A 499 1.00 -33.22 -21.60
CA LYS A 499 1.86 -33.87 -20.59
C LYS A 499 1.18 -35.05 -19.90
N LYS A 500 -0.09 -34.91 -19.49
CA LYS A 500 -0.86 -36.01 -18.87
C LYS A 500 -1.08 -37.18 -19.84
N ILE A 501 -1.36 -36.91 -21.11
CA ILE A 501 -1.53 -37.95 -22.15
C ILE A 501 -0.20 -38.68 -22.37
N GLN A 502 0.91 -37.95 -22.51
CA GLN A 502 2.24 -38.52 -22.69
C GLN A 502 2.63 -39.43 -21.52
N GLN A 503 2.39 -39.00 -20.28
CA GLN A 503 2.63 -39.81 -19.08
C GLN A 503 1.79 -41.10 -19.10
N ARG A 504 0.49 -41.01 -19.40
CA ARG A 504 -0.39 -42.19 -19.49
C ARG A 504 0.07 -43.16 -20.59
N SER A 505 0.53 -42.67 -21.74
CA SER A 505 1.04 -43.53 -22.80
C SER A 505 2.33 -44.27 -22.42
N ILE A 506 3.23 -43.63 -21.66
CA ILE A 506 4.47 -44.27 -21.18
C ILE A 506 4.13 -45.39 -20.18
N VAL A 507 3.22 -45.11 -19.24
CA VAL A 507 2.76 -46.09 -18.24
C VAL A 507 2.07 -47.28 -18.89
N LEU A 508 1.18 -47.04 -19.87
CA LEU A 508 0.54 -48.12 -20.63
C LEU A 508 1.57 -48.93 -21.43
N GLY A 509 2.57 -48.28 -22.02
CA GLY A 509 3.69 -48.94 -22.69
C GLY A 509 4.48 -49.85 -21.75
N MET A 510 4.80 -49.38 -20.54
CA MET A 510 5.49 -50.17 -19.52
C MET A 510 4.67 -51.37 -19.05
N ALA A 511 3.36 -51.20 -18.84
CA ALA A 511 2.47 -52.32 -18.53
C ALA A 511 2.44 -53.34 -19.67
N GLY A 512 2.37 -52.90 -20.92
CA GLY A 512 2.46 -53.77 -22.10
C GLY A 512 3.77 -54.55 -22.16
N ILE A 513 4.91 -53.89 -21.94
CA ILE A 513 6.23 -54.53 -21.86
C ILE A 513 6.25 -55.57 -20.73
N MET A 514 5.69 -55.27 -19.57
CA MET A 514 5.58 -56.21 -18.45
C MET A 514 4.79 -57.46 -18.84
N PHE A 515 3.64 -57.31 -19.53
CA PHE A 515 2.87 -58.47 -20.01
C PHE A 515 3.64 -59.33 -21.02
N VAL A 516 4.36 -58.70 -21.96
CA VAL A 516 5.22 -59.42 -22.90
C VAL A 516 6.34 -60.17 -22.17
N LEU A 517 6.99 -59.52 -21.20
CA LEU A 517 8.07 -60.14 -20.44
C LEU A 517 7.57 -61.30 -19.57
N ILE A 518 6.39 -61.20 -18.98
CA ILE A 518 5.75 -62.32 -18.27
C ILE A 518 5.47 -63.49 -19.24
N GLY A 519 5.00 -63.19 -20.45
CA GLY A 519 4.79 -64.19 -21.50
C GLY A 519 6.07 -64.82 -22.04
N VAL A 520 7.17 -64.06 -22.13
CA VAL A 520 8.49 -64.61 -22.47
C VAL A 520 9.02 -65.47 -21.34
N LEU A 521 8.88 -65.01 -20.10
CA LEU A 521 9.33 -65.73 -18.91
C LEU A 521 8.61 -67.09 -18.75
N SER A 522 7.33 -67.18 -19.10
CA SER A 522 6.60 -68.46 -19.06
C SER A 522 7.18 -69.51 -20.02
N ALA A 523 7.89 -69.11 -21.07
CA ALA A 523 8.59 -70.01 -21.98
C ALA A 523 9.96 -70.50 -21.45
N PHE A 524 10.50 -69.87 -20.39
CA PHE A 524 11.83 -70.17 -19.84
C PHE A 524 11.79 -70.61 -18.36
N LEU A 525 10.68 -71.19 -17.92
CA LEU A 525 10.45 -71.67 -16.54
C LEU A 525 11.41 -72.79 -16.10
N ASP A 526 12.17 -73.39 -17.01
CA ASP A 526 13.15 -74.44 -16.71
C ASP A 526 14.43 -73.89 -16.04
N GLY A 527 14.60 -72.57 -15.96
CA GLY A 527 15.66 -71.92 -15.17
C GLY A 527 17.09 -72.02 -15.73
N LYS A 528 17.29 -72.71 -16.86
CA LYS A 528 18.61 -73.05 -17.44
C LYS A 528 19.22 -71.98 -18.36
N ALA A 529 18.52 -70.87 -18.59
CA ALA A 529 19.00 -69.80 -19.46
C ALA A 529 19.86 -68.79 -18.67
N GLU A 530 21.10 -68.57 -19.09
CA GLU A 530 22.05 -67.65 -18.44
C GLU A 530 22.48 -66.53 -19.40
N ILE A 531 22.73 -65.34 -18.86
CA ILE A 531 23.32 -64.24 -19.62
C ILE A 531 24.85 -64.44 -19.60
N GLY A 532 25.40 -64.93 -20.71
CA GLY A 532 26.78 -65.43 -20.82
C GLY A 532 27.92 -64.44 -20.50
N VAL A 533 27.64 -63.18 -20.19
CA VAL A 533 28.64 -62.17 -19.79
C VAL A 533 28.78 -62.06 -18.27
N LEU A 534 27.72 -62.34 -17.50
CA LEU A 534 27.68 -62.11 -16.05
C LEU A 534 27.40 -63.40 -15.24
N GLY A 535 27.12 -64.53 -15.90
CA GLY A 535 26.77 -65.79 -15.23
C GLY A 535 25.47 -65.71 -14.41
N LEU A 536 24.61 -64.73 -14.72
CA LEU A 536 23.34 -64.52 -14.02
C LEU A 536 22.21 -65.29 -14.72
N PRO A 537 21.34 -65.98 -13.98
CA PRO A 537 20.16 -66.60 -14.56
C PRO A 537 19.25 -65.53 -15.18
N LEU A 538 18.87 -65.73 -16.44
CA LEU A 538 17.97 -64.84 -17.17
C LEU A 538 16.64 -64.58 -16.42
N PRO A 539 16.01 -65.58 -15.75
CA PRO A 539 14.82 -65.32 -14.95
C PRO A 539 15.03 -64.30 -13.82
N VAL A 540 16.21 -64.25 -13.19
CA VAL A 540 16.50 -63.29 -12.10
C VAL A 540 16.50 -61.87 -12.62
N VAL A 541 17.15 -61.63 -13.76
CA VAL A 541 17.19 -60.30 -14.40
C VAL A 541 15.80 -59.86 -14.82
N LEU A 542 15.02 -60.78 -15.41
CA LEU A 542 13.65 -60.51 -15.85
C LEU A 542 12.72 -60.22 -14.67
N TRP A 543 12.76 -61.01 -13.59
CA TRP A 543 11.95 -60.77 -12.39
C TRP A 543 12.33 -59.48 -11.67
N SER A 544 13.62 -59.12 -11.64
CA SER A 544 14.10 -57.85 -11.09
C SER A 544 13.59 -56.65 -11.89
N PHE A 545 13.59 -56.76 -13.23
CA PHE A 545 13.03 -55.73 -14.11
C PHE A 545 11.52 -55.60 -13.95
N ILE A 546 10.80 -56.72 -13.86
CA ILE A 546 9.35 -56.75 -13.60
C ILE A 546 9.04 -56.11 -12.24
N GLY A 547 9.86 -56.36 -11.21
CA GLY A 547 9.77 -55.68 -9.92
C GLY A 547 9.93 -54.16 -10.03
N GLY A 548 10.94 -53.70 -10.77
CA GLY A 548 11.15 -52.27 -11.01
C GLY A 548 10.02 -51.59 -11.79
N ILE A 549 9.44 -52.27 -12.79
CA ILE A 549 8.21 -51.79 -13.47
C ILE A 549 7.04 -51.76 -12.49
N GLY A 550 6.85 -52.82 -11.69
CA GLY A 550 5.80 -52.92 -10.69
C GLY A 550 5.82 -51.77 -9.68
N ALA A 551 7.00 -51.39 -9.19
CA ALA A 551 7.18 -50.26 -8.28
C ALA A 551 6.80 -48.93 -8.94
N THR A 552 7.13 -48.79 -10.23
CA THR A 552 6.79 -47.62 -11.03
C THR A 552 5.27 -47.49 -11.23
N LEU A 553 4.60 -48.61 -11.54
CA LEU A 553 3.14 -48.66 -11.67
C LEU A 553 2.45 -48.41 -10.33
N TYR A 554 2.95 -49.00 -9.24
CA TYR A 554 2.43 -48.79 -7.88
C TYR A 554 2.51 -47.32 -7.46
N ALA A 555 3.66 -46.69 -7.69
CA ALA A 555 3.84 -45.26 -7.44
C ALA A 555 2.91 -44.41 -8.30
N PHE A 556 2.67 -44.77 -9.56
CA PHE A 556 1.77 -44.06 -10.46
C PHE A 556 0.28 -44.15 -10.03
N VAL A 557 -0.15 -45.31 -9.54
CA VAL A 557 -1.52 -45.49 -9.02
C VAL A 557 -1.69 -44.77 -7.68
N GLY A 558 -0.70 -44.84 -6.79
CA GLY A 558 -0.74 -44.16 -5.49
C GLY A 558 -0.66 -42.62 -5.59
N THR A 559 0.05 -42.09 -6.59
CA THR A 559 0.17 -40.64 -6.79
C THR A 559 -1.07 -39.98 -7.41
N GLN A 560 -2.05 -40.74 -7.92
CA GLN A 560 -3.34 -40.17 -8.30
C GLN A 560 -4.14 -39.61 -7.10
N GLN A 561 -3.81 -39.99 -5.85
CA GLN A 561 -4.49 -39.55 -4.65
C GLN A 561 -3.83 -38.35 -3.94
N GLN A 562 -2.60 -37.94 -4.31
CA GLN A 562 -1.89 -36.84 -3.65
C GLN A 562 -1.36 -35.78 -4.63
N VAL A 563 -2.11 -34.66 -4.65
CA VAL A 563 -1.67 -33.26 -4.82
C VAL A 563 -1.29 -32.77 -6.23
N GLU A 564 -1.98 -31.71 -6.63
CA GLU A 564 -1.90 -30.96 -7.88
C GLU A 564 -0.63 -30.10 -8.11
N ASN A 565 0.38 -30.10 -7.23
CA ASN A 565 1.40 -29.04 -7.23
C ASN A 565 2.89 -29.45 -7.28
N GLU A 566 3.24 -30.73 -7.37
CA GLU A 566 4.64 -31.15 -7.54
C GLU A 566 4.93 -31.60 -8.98
N PRO A 567 5.95 -31.05 -9.68
CA PRO A 567 6.28 -31.45 -11.03
C PRO A 567 6.80 -32.90 -11.06
N PHE A 568 5.94 -33.79 -11.56
CA PHE A 568 6.24 -35.22 -11.74
C PHE A 568 7.52 -35.43 -12.57
N ARG A 569 8.58 -36.00 -11.98
CA ARG A 569 9.88 -36.17 -12.65
C ARG A 569 9.88 -37.40 -13.56
N LEU A 570 9.78 -37.19 -14.88
CA LEU A 570 9.83 -38.27 -15.89
C LEU A 570 11.11 -39.12 -15.79
N ASP A 571 12.23 -38.49 -15.43
CA ASP A 571 13.54 -39.15 -15.33
C ASP A 571 13.52 -40.31 -14.33
N TRP A 572 12.77 -40.15 -13.23
CA TRP A 572 12.60 -41.21 -12.23
C TRP A 572 11.80 -42.39 -12.80
N LEU A 573 10.73 -42.11 -13.56
CA LEU A 573 9.83 -43.12 -14.13
C LEU A 573 10.57 -44.04 -15.11
N ILE A 574 11.48 -43.48 -15.90
CA ILE A 574 12.29 -44.21 -16.89
C ILE A 574 13.47 -44.92 -16.25
N GLY A 575 14.14 -44.28 -15.27
CA GLY A 575 15.31 -44.86 -14.60
C GLY A 575 14.97 -46.00 -13.64
N ARG A 576 13.75 -46.03 -13.09
CA ARG A 576 13.38 -46.94 -12.00
C ARG A 576 13.46 -48.43 -12.36
N PRO A 577 12.98 -48.92 -13.51
CA PRO A 577 13.15 -50.32 -13.90
C PRO A 577 14.61 -50.77 -14.02
N LEU A 578 15.50 -49.88 -14.48
CA LEU A 578 16.93 -50.17 -14.60
C LEU A 578 17.59 -50.32 -13.22
N VAL A 579 17.26 -49.41 -12.29
CA VAL A 579 17.71 -49.51 -10.90
C VAL A 579 17.18 -50.81 -10.26
N GLY A 580 15.92 -51.17 -10.53
CA GLY A 580 15.32 -52.41 -10.06
C GLY A 580 16.07 -53.66 -10.51
N VAL A 581 16.54 -53.71 -11.77
CA VAL A 581 17.39 -54.82 -12.24
C VAL A 581 18.67 -54.92 -11.44
N ILE A 582 19.35 -53.80 -11.24
CA ILE A 582 20.60 -53.77 -10.50
C ILE A 582 20.38 -54.27 -9.07
N MET A 583 19.38 -53.72 -8.37
CA MET A 583 19.10 -54.09 -6.97
C MET A 583 18.66 -55.55 -6.82
N GLY A 584 17.79 -56.05 -7.71
CA GLY A 584 17.35 -57.45 -7.67
C GLY A 584 18.48 -58.45 -7.97
N CYS A 585 19.39 -58.12 -8.90
CA CYS A 585 20.60 -58.91 -9.14
C CYS A 585 21.56 -58.91 -7.94
N VAL A 586 21.74 -57.76 -7.27
CA VAL A 586 22.57 -57.65 -6.05
C VAL A 586 22.00 -58.52 -4.94
N VAL A 587 20.68 -58.48 -4.71
CA VAL A 587 20.00 -59.33 -3.72
C VAL A 587 20.17 -60.81 -4.06
N TYR A 588 19.99 -61.19 -5.33
CA TYR A 588 20.21 -62.57 -5.77
C TYR A 588 21.64 -63.03 -5.48
N LEU A 589 22.65 -62.25 -5.85
CA LEU A 589 24.05 -62.60 -5.63
C LEU A 589 24.36 -62.71 -4.13
N ALA A 590 23.89 -61.78 -3.30
CA ALA A 590 24.10 -61.82 -1.85
C ALA A 590 23.47 -63.06 -1.20
N VAL A 591 22.27 -63.46 -1.63
CA VAL A 591 21.59 -64.66 -1.13
C VAL A 591 22.23 -65.93 -1.66
N ALA A 592 22.59 -65.99 -2.94
CA ALA A 592 23.22 -67.16 -3.55
C ALA A 592 24.60 -67.46 -2.95
N THR A 593 25.42 -66.42 -2.70
CA THR A 593 26.72 -66.58 -2.03
C THR A 593 26.54 -67.00 -0.58
N SER A 594 25.56 -66.42 0.14
CA SER A 594 25.26 -66.80 1.52
C SER A 594 24.81 -68.26 1.64
N ILE A 595 23.89 -68.71 0.78
CA ILE A 595 23.43 -70.11 0.76
C ILE A 595 24.60 -71.05 0.46
N SER A 596 25.45 -70.70 -0.52
CA SER A 596 26.62 -71.52 -0.89
C SER A 596 27.68 -71.61 0.21
N ALA A 597 27.82 -70.56 1.03
CA ALA A 597 28.73 -70.51 2.17
C ALA A 597 28.17 -71.23 3.42
N LEU A 598 26.84 -71.29 3.58
CA LEU A 598 26.18 -72.07 4.64
C LEU A 598 26.17 -73.58 4.35
N THR A 599 26.05 -73.98 3.09
CA THR A 599 26.05 -75.40 2.68
C THR A 599 27.44 -76.03 2.62
N SER A 600 28.51 -75.24 2.63
CA SER A 600 29.90 -75.74 2.70
C SER A 600 30.36 -76.08 4.12
N ALA A 601 29.55 -75.79 5.14
CA ALA A 601 29.85 -76.08 6.54
C ALA A 601 29.37 -77.47 7.01
N GLU A 602 28.47 -78.16 6.28
CA GLU A 602 28.08 -79.54 6.59
C GLU A 602 27.82 -80.35 5.31
N VAL A 603 28.57 -81.46 5.15
CA VAL A 603 28.17 -82.80 4.62
C VAL A 603 29.23 -83.47 3.72
N SER A 604 29.49 -84.73 4.07
CA SER A 604 30.30 -85.79 3.44
C SER A 604 29.95 -86.09 1.96
N PRO A 605 30.86 -86.76 1.20
CA PRO A 605 30.65 -87.01 -0.23
C PRO A 605 29.59 -88.11 -0.45
N GLY A 606 28.44 -87.75 -1.04
CA GLY A 606 27.44 -88.73 -1.46
C GLY A 606 26.00 -88.23 -1.59
N SER A 607 25.65 -87.03 -1.12
CA SER A 607 24.30 -86.48 -1.31
C SER A 607 24.21 -85.61 -2.55
N SER A 608 23.48 -86.11 -3.56
CA SER A 608 22.95 -85.31 -4.66
C SER A 608 22.26 -84.06 -4.13
N TYR A 609 22.59 -82.90 -4.71
CA TYR A 609 21.97 -81.60 -4.43
C TYR A 609 20.45 -81.76 -4.24
N ASN A 610 19.97 -81.52 -3.02
CA ASN A 610 18.54 -81.36 -2.80
C ASN A 610 18.12 -80.05 -3.49
N GLU A 611 17.32 -80.20 -4.55
CA GLU A 611 16.56 -79.17 -5.29
C GLU A 611 15.53 -78.42 -4.41
N GLY A 612 15.89 -78.06 -3.17
CA GLY A 612 14.95 -77.64 -2.14
C GLY A 612 14.72 -76.13 -2.03
N ALA A 613 15.65 -75.29 -2.50
CA ALA A 613 15.36 -73.87 -2.70
C ALA A 613 14.66 -73.75 -4.05
N LYS A 614 13.35 -73.98 -4.04
CA LYS A 614 12.48 -73.82 -5.22
C LYS A 614 12.92 -72.57 -6.00
N PRO A 615 13.27 -72.66 -7.31
CA PRO A 615 13.81 -71.52 -8.07
C PRO A 615 12.91 -70.28 -7.99
N TYR A 616 11.62 -70.52 -7.77
CA TYR A 616 10.60 -69.52 -7.46
C TYR A 616 10.92 -68.59 -6.26
N LEU A 617 11.63 -69.05 -5.24
CA LEU A 617 11.98 -68.23 -4.07
C LEU A 617 13.08 -67.21 -4.41
N LEU A 618 14.08 -67.61 -5.18
CA LEU A 618 15.13 -66.71 -5.69
C LEU A 618 14.54 -65.69 -6.67
N TRP A 619 13.57 -66.11 -7.48
CA TRP A 619 12.83 -65.21 -8.36
C TRP A 619 11.95 -64.22 -7.61
N ALA A 620 11.28 -64.66 -6.55
CA ALA A 620 10.49 -63.79 -5.68
C ALA A 620 11.38 -62.76 -4.97
N LEU A 621 12.56 -63.17 -4.49
CA LEU A 621 13.54 -62.26 -3.89
C LEU A 621 14.12 -61.27 -4.91
N ALA A 622 14.39 -61.72 -6.14
CA ALA A 622 14.83 -60.85 -7.24
C ALA A 622 13.76 -59.80 -7.59
N PHE A 623 12.49 -60.22 -7.67
CA PHE A 623 11.37 -59.30 -7.86
C PHE A 623 11.25 -58.29 -6.70
N LEU A 624 11.29 -58.75 -5.44
CA LEU A 624 11.18 -57.87 -4.27
C LEU A 624 12.36 -56.90 -4.18
N GLY A 625 13.57 -57.37 -4.51
CA GLY A 625 14.77 -56.55 -4.58
C GLY A 625 14.69 -55.49 -5.68
N GLY A 626 14.09 -55.82 -6.83
CA GLY A 626 13.84 -54.84 -7.88
C GLY A 626 12.66 -53.90 -7.59
N PHE A 627 11.70 -54.33 -6.77
CA PHE A 627 10.53 -53.55 -6.40
C PHE A 627 10.84 -52.53 -5.28
N SER A 628 11.60 -52.90 -4.25
CA SER A 628 11.83 -52.09 -3.05
C SER A 628 13.31 -51.94 -2.69
N ASP A 629 13.83 -50.72 -2.82
CA ASP A 629 15.22 -50.40 -2.46
C ASP A 629 15.47 -50.60 -0.97
N LYS A 630 14.51 -50.19 -0.13
CA LYS A 630 14.62 -50.35 1.33
C LYS A 630 14.74 -51.82 1.70
N PHE A 631 13.95 -52.67 1.08
CA PHE A 631 14.00 -54.11 1.30
C PHE A 631 15.35 -54.69 0.83
N ALA A 632 15.80 -54.32 -0.37
CA ALA A 632 17.05 -54.78 -0.93
C ALA A 632 18.26 -54.41 -0.06
N LEU A 633 18.31 -53.16 0.41
CA LEU A 633 19.37 -52.65 1.29
C LEU A 633 19.35 -53.33 2.66
N LEU A 634 18.18 -53.45 3.28
CA LEU A 634 18.04 -54.14 4.58
C LEU A 634 18.45 -55.62 4.51
N LEU A 635 18.15 -56.30 3.40
CA LEU A 635 18.59 -57.68 3.20
C LEU A 635 20.10 -57.76 2.99
N PHE A 636 20.65 -56.87 2.17
CA PHE A 636 22.08 -56.81 1.91
C PHE A 636 22.87 -56.58 3.21
N ASP A 637 22.48 -55.57 4.00
CA ASP A 637 23.15 -55.22 5.25
C ASP A 637 23.07 -56.36 6.29
N ASN A 638 21.92 -57.03 6.40
CA ASN A 638 21.77 -58.17 7.31
C ASN A 638 22.58 -59.40 6.89
N LEU A 639 22.73 -59.65 5.60
CA LEU A 639 23.52 -60.77 5.10
C LEU A 639 25.01 -60.49 5.20
N VAL A 640 25.46 -59.30 4.80
CA VAL A 640 26.88 -58.90 4.89
C VAL A 640 27.32 -58.71 6.34
N GLY A 641 26.49 -58.12 7.20
CA GLY A 641 26.76 -57.93 8.62
C GLY A 641 27.01 -59.23 9.40
N LYS A 642 26.45 -60.36 8.93
CA LYS A 642 26.71 -61.70 9.49
C LYS A 642 28.10 -62.25 9.16
N TYR A 643 28.75 -61.79 8.10
CA TYR A 643 30.11 -62.24 7.74
C TYR A 643 31.21 -61.37 8.36
N THR A 644 30.92 -60.13 8.74
CA THR A 644 31.92 -59.17 9.25
C THR A 644 32.04 -59.14 10.77
N SER A 645 31.17 -59.81 11.53
CA SER A 645 31.13 -59.74 13.00
C SER A 645 31.91 -60.85 13.73
N GLY A 646 32.75 -61.61 13.03
CA GLY A 646 33.67 -62.60 13.62
C GLY A 646 35.09 -62.08 13.82
N GLY A 647 35.32 -61.17 14.77
CA GLY A 647 36.69 -60.82 15.19
C GLY A 647 36.83 -59.54 16.00
N ARG A 648 36.89 -59.69 17.35
CA ARG A 648 37.65 -58.91 18.38
C ARG A 648 37.60 -57.37 18.39
N GLU A 649 37.71 -56.66 19.51
CA GLU A 649 37.63 -56.81 20.97
C GLU A 649 37.85 -55.38 21.52
N ASP A 650 37.28 -55.04 22.67
CA ASP A 650 37.35 -53.73 23.33
C ASP A 650 38.78 -53.24 23.63
N ILE A 651 39.05 -51.94 23.44
CA ILE A 651 40.04 -51.18 24.23
C ILE A 651 39.47 -49.79 24.59
N SER A 652 39.65 -49.47 25.87
CA SER A 652 39.02 -48.48 26.75
C SER A 652 39.50 -47.01 26.68
N ASN A 653 38.61 -46.14 27.18
CA ASN A 653 38.79 -45.00 28.11
C ASN A 653 38.99 -43.53 27.65
N ASP A 654 38.12 -42.69 28.23
CA ASP A 654 38.17 -41.26 28.66
C ASP A 654 38.39 -40.13 27.62
N SER A 655 37.70 -38.97 27.63
CA SER A 655 36.74 -38.35 28.56
C SER A 655 36.03 -37.13 27.93
N ASN A 656 34.77 -36.87 28.37
CA ASN A 656 34.01 -35.60 28.49
C ASN A 656 33.75 -34.64 27.30
N GLN A 657 32.45 -34.47 26.92
CA GLN A 657 31.65 -33.23 27.13
C GLN A 657 30.19 -33.40 26.63
N ASN A 658 29.21 -33.03 27.46
CA ASN A 658 27.75 -32.92 27.19
C ASN A 658 27.44 -31.44 26.79
N PRO A 659 26.30 -31.02 26.16
CA PRO A 659 24.94 -31.23 26.71
C PRO A 659 23.72 -31.27 25.74
N ALA A 660 22.59 -31.74 26.28
CA ALA A 660 21.20 -31.28 26.08
C ALA A 660 20.43 -31.42 24.72
N ALA A 661 19.41 -32.28 24.77
CA ALA A 661 17.98 -32.10 24.40
C ALA A 661 17.54 -31.70 22.97
N THR A 662 16.79 -32.60 22.31
CA THR A 662 15.47 -32.35 21.64
C THR A 662 14.88 -33.69 21.16
N GLN A 663 13.83 -34.19 21.82
CA GLN A 663 12.44 -34.26 21.38
C GLN A 663 12.04 -35.49 20.52
N GLU A 664 11.36 -36.44 21.16
CA GLU A 664 10.24 -37.20 20.59
C GLU A 664 8.99 -36.85 21.41
N PRO A 665 7.78 -36.82 20.81
CA PRO A 665 6.57 -37.05 21.57
C PRO A 665 5.84 -38.31 21.10
N GLU A 666 5.59 -39.18 22.08
CA GLU A 666 4.65 -40.28 22.07
C GLU A 666 3.20 -39.81 21.91
N ALA A 667 2.40 -40.73 21.39
CA ALA A 667 0.96 -40.65 21.25
C ALA A 667 0.25 -40.72 22.62
N SER A 668 -0.82 -39.93 22.78
CA SER A 668 -1.84 -40.16 23.81
C SER A 668 -3.23 -40.15 23.17
N ILE A 669 -3.98 -41.22 23.45
CA ILE A 669 -5.36 -41.45 23.07
C ILE A 669 -6.25 -40.87 24.19
N ALA A 670 -7.13 -39.94 23.84
CA ALA A 670 -8.36 -39.69 24.60
C ALA A 670 -9.41 -39.06 23.66
N GLN A 671 -10.40 -39.87 23.27
CA GLN A 671 -11.64 -39.41 22.67
C GLN A 671 -12.80 -39.86 23.56
N ASN A 672 -13.64 -38.91 23.96
CA ASN A 672 -15.06 -39.11 24.18
C ASN A 672 -15.80 -37.77 23.95
N PRO A 673 -17.09 -37.81 23.60
CA PRO A 673 -17.63 -37.11 22.42
C PRO A 673 -18.47 -35.87 22.80
N PRO A 674 -18.96 -35.11 21.81
CA PRO A 674 -20.19 -34.34 22.00
C PRO A 674 -21.32 -34.81 21.08
N ALA A 675 -22.43 -35.13 21.75
CA ALA A 675 -23.84 -34.91 21.44
C ALA A 675 -24.27 -34.50 20.00
N GLU A 676 -25.22 -35.29 19.50
CA GLU A 676 -26.25 -34.89 18.53
C GLU A 676 -27.09 -33.71 19.06
N VAL A 677 -27.40 -32.73 18.20
CA VAL A 677 -28.76 -32.14 18.05
C VAL A 677 -28.96 -31.65 16.61
N GLU A 678 -29.88 -32.36 15.94
CA GLU A 678 -30.83 -32.00 14.88
C GLU A 678 -30.68 -30.74 14.01
N GLU A 679 -30.68 -31.02 12.71
CA GLU A 679 -31.16 -30.18 11.62
C GLU A 679 -32.67 -30.43 11.41
N LYS A 680 -33.53 -29.38 11.39
CA LYS A 680 -34.56 -29.17 10.34
C LYS A 680 -35.51 -27.97 10.53
N LYS A 681 -35.71 -27.32 9.37
CA LYS A 681 -36.94 -26.75 8.79
C LYS A 681 -37.35 -25.29 9.07
N ALA A 682 -37.15 -24.52 8.00
CA ALA A 682 -38.01 -23.50 7.39
C ALA A 682 -39.46 -23.34 7.91
N LEU A 683 -39.87 -22.08 8.06
CA LEU A 683 -41.16 -21.57 7.58
C LEU A 683 -41.01 -20.08 7.23
N ALA A 684 -41.60 -19.67 6.10
CA ALA A 684 -41.66 -18.30 5.61
C ALA A 684 -42.95 -17.58 6.13
N PRO A 685 -43.29 -16.41 5.59
CA PRO A 685 -43.52 -15.16 6.32
C PRO A 685 -44.97 -14.98 6.81
N ASP A 686 -45.19 -14.04 7.73
CA ASP A 686 -46.48 -13.37 7.77
C ASP A 686 -46.38 -11.91 8.22
N ASP A 687 -47.29 -11.18 7.62
CA ASP A 687 -47.41 -9.75 7.41
C ASP A 687 -48.24 -9.07 8.53
N ASN A 688 -48.25 -7.74 8.48
CA ASN A 688 -49.12 -6.77 9.17
C ASN A 688 -48.77 -6.29 10.59
N GLY A 689 -48.61 -4.96 10.67
CA GLY A 689 -49.39 -4.21 11.68
C GLY A 689 -48.78 -2.93 12.26
N LEU A 690 -48.61 -1.90 11.43
CA LEU A 690 -49.12 -0.52 11.62
C LEU A 690 -48.97 0.25 12.97
N VAL A 691 -48.72 1.56 12.80
CA VAL A 691 -48.93 2.71 13.73
C VAL A 691 -47.77 2.90 14.74
N ARG A 692 -46.98 3.98 14.71
CA ARG A 692 -47.28 5.40 14.53
C ARG A 692 -46.02 6.19 14.22
#